data_AF-A0A182CBL9-F1
#
_entry.id   AF-A0A182CBL9-F1
#
_cell.length_a   1.000
_cell.length_b   1.000
_cell.length_c   1.000
_cell.angle_alpha   90.00
_cell.angle_beta   90.00
_cell.angle_gamma   90.00
#
_symmetry.space_group_name_H-M   'P 1'
#
loop_
_entity.id
_entity.type
_entity.pdbx_description
1 polymer ?
#
loop_
_entity_poly.entity_id
_entity_poly.type
_entity_poly.pdbx_seq_one_letter_code
_entity_poly.pdbx_strand_id
1 'polypeptide(L)'
;MKPLLVLQLFFLAGCSASRSREWAHHGAPMFADLTVREMKAVRAYLHGIPEMKLTEARGKTLNKNSILLMELHLPKKHEALKALDHGHAKPIRQARVIVQFGNQSQPNITEYIVSPLPTPNTHVVKTFKSNRPVRFESRPITNVEYSHIEARLEKIANKAYKLLFETTGGFSYTNCSDRCLTFSDIAPRGLAPGERRTWIMLQKFVEGYFIHPVGFEVLINHQDLDPERWTVEKVWYNSKYFDSVEELVEKYESGEVEKVKLPEHDDNDLYSTYIPRGHSNTPTNIHGPKLVEPQGHRYHIDQNFVEYAGWSFAYRVRSSAGLQIFDLRFNGERIAYEISLQEAIAFYSGDTPAAMQTKYIDAGWAMGTSTYELAPGIDCPEIATFVDLYHYFDTDKPILHKNALCIFEMTLAMPLRRHFNSDFQGGYNFYGGLDNTVLVVRTTSTVYNYDYIWDFLFYLNGVVEVKMSASGYIHATFFTPNGLHYGTKVYNYVLGNLHTHLIHYKVDLDIAGQKNSFETLNLKYVNFTNPWSPKNFIVQSKLHHTEHKTERSAAFRFGKKFPRYLHFYNPNEKNKWGHQKGYRIQFNSHAHSVLPKDWREEKGISWSRYPLAVTRHKDSEATSSSIYTQNDPWEPVVSFEDYIRNNEDIVNQDLVAWVTVGFLHVPHSEDIPNTATPGNAVGFFLRPFNFFDEDPSLSSKSTVIVRQDKAGKPKVQRWTPEVVGHCVTNQPFVYDGTYSGV
;
A
#
# COMPACT_ATOMS: atom_id res chain seq x y z
N MET A 1 29.74 43.92 -34.30
CA MET A 1 28.39 43.36 -34.49
C MET A 1 28.44 41.87 -34.16
N LYS A 2 27.51 41.36 -33.34
CA LYS A 2 27.45 40.04 -32.65
C LYS A 2 28.01 40.06 -31.21
N PRO A 3 27.16 40.45 -30.26
CA PRO A 3 26.75 39.47 -29.24
C PRO A 3 25.24 39.59 -28.96
N LEU A 4 24.43 38.66 -29.45
CA LEU A 4 23.02 38.57 -29.04
C LEU A 4 22.41 37.16 -29.11
N LEU A 5 23.18 36.12 -29.49
CA LEU A 5 22.62 34.79 -29.72
C LEU A 5 22.70 33.82 -28.51
N VAL A 6 23.41 34.16 -27.44
CA VAL A 6 23.58 33.25 -26.28
C VAL A 6 22.54 33.52 -25.17
N LEU A 7 21.90 34.70 -25.15
CA LEU A 7 20.85 34.99 -24.16
C LEU A 7 19.48 34.37 -24.51
N GLN A 8 19.16 34.16 -25.79
CA GLN A 8 17.83 33.66 -26.19
C GLN A 8 17.60 32.16 -25.88
N LEU A 9 18.65 31.33 -25.84
CA LEU A 9 18.51 29.90 -25.54
C LEU A 9 18.22 29.61 -24.07
N PHE A 10 18.77 30.41 -23.15
CA PHE A 10 18.46 30.28 -21.71
C PHE A 10 17.06 30.78 -21.35
N PHE A 11 16.57 31.83 -22.03
CA PHE A 11 15.19 32.29 -21.83
C PHE A 11 14.15 31.31 -22.39
N LEU A 12 14.41 30.64 -23.52
CA LEU A 12 13.48 29.66 -24.11
C LEU A 12 13.35 28.38 -23.26
N ALA A 13 14.45 27.87 -22.69
CA ALA A 13 14.43 26.70 -21.80
C ALA A 13 13.78 27.02 -20.44
N GLY A 14 14.02 28.22 -19.88
CA GLY A 14 13.35 28.69 -18.67
C GLY A 14 11.84 28.90 -18.88
N CYS A 15 11.42 29.44 -20.02
CA CYS A 15 10.01 29.61 -20.36
C CYS A 15 9.28 28.29 -20.66
N SER A 16 9.94 27.29 -21.25
CA SER A 16 9.29 25.99 -21.52
C SER A 16 9.11 25.15 -20.25
N ALA A 17 10.11 25.14 -19.36
CA ALA A 17 10.00 24.48 -18.05
C ALA A 17 8.92 25.13 -17.16
N SER A 18 8.80 26.47 -17.20
CA SER A 18 7.72 27.20 -16.53
C SER A 18 6.34 26.78 -17.03
N ARG A 19 6.13 26.72 -18.35
CA ARG A 19 4.84 26.34 -18.96
C ARG A 19 4.47 24.87 -18.71
N SER A 20 5.43 23.96 -18.79
CA SER A 20 5.21 22.53 -18.50
C SER A 20 4.70 22.34 -17.06
N ARG A 21 5.29 23.07 -16.10
CA ARG A 21 4.84 23.05 -14.71
C ARG A 21 3.47 23.69 -14.52
N GLU A 22 3.20 24.81 -15.18
CA GLU A 22 1.86 25.44 -15.16
C GLU A 22 0.77 24.49 -15.68
N TRP A 23 1.04 23.72 -16.75
CA TRP A 23 0.08 22.72 -17.25
C TRP A 23 -0.08 21.52 -16.30
N ALA A 24 1.01 21.06 -15.69
CA ALA A 24 0.95 20.01 -14.67
C ALA A 24 0.10 20.46 -13.46
N HIS A 25 0.33 21.68 -12.96
CA HIS A 25 -0.46 22.30 -11.89
C HIS A 25 -1.94 22.46 -12.28
N HIS A 26 -2.21 23.00 -13.47
CA HIS A 26 -3.59 23.12 -14.00
C HIS A 26 -4.32 21.78 -14.08
N GLY A 27 -3.58 20.73 -14.48
CA GLY A 27 -4.10 19.39 -14.67
C GLY A 27 -4.28 18.60 -13.37
N ALA A 28 -3.44 18.80 -12.35
CA ALA A 28 -3.42 18.01 -11.12
C ALA A 28 -4.78 17.74 -10.46
N PRO A 29 -5.74 18.71 -10.41
CA PRO A 29 -7.08 18.47 -9.88
C PRO A 29 -7.90 17.40 -10.60
N MET A 30 -7.51 16.96 -11.81
CA MET A 30 -8.17 15.84 -12.49
C MET A 30 -7.93 14.50 -11.76
N PHE A 31 -6.89 14.42 -10.94
CA PHE A 31 -6.53 13.25 -10.14
C PHE A 31 -6.97 13.34 -8.68
N ALA A 32 -7.39 14.52 -8.20
CA ALA A 32 -7.80 14.71 -6.80
C ALA A 32 -9.01 13.84 -6.44
N ASP A 33 -9.03 13.23 -5.25
CA ASP A 33 -10.19 12.47 -4.78
C ASP A 33 -11.49 13.30 -4.77
N LEU A 34 -12.64 12.62 -4.71
CA LEU A 34 -13.93 13.30 -4.71
C LEU A 34 -14.04 14.24 -3.52
N THR A 35 -14.56 15.44 -3.74
CA THR A 35 -14.89 16.35 -2.64
C THR A 35 -16.18 15.90 -1.93
N VAL A 36 -16.38 16.35 -0.69
CA VAL A 36 -17.64 16.14 0.06
C VAL A 36 -18.86 16.58 -0.76
N ARG A 37 -18.76 17.72 -1.45
CA ARG A 37 -19.83 18.25 -2.31
C ARG A 37 -20.13 17.30 -3.48
N GLU A 38 -19.10 16.77 -4.13
CA GLU A 38 -19.26 15.83 -5.23
C GLU A 38 -19.90 14.52 -4.77
N MET A 39 -19.44 13.96 -3.64
CA MET A 39 -20.03 12.73 -3.08
C MET A 39 -21.51 12.93 -2.72
N LYS A 40 -21.86 14.05 -2.06
CA LYS A 40 -23.26 14.38 -1.74
C LYS A 40 -24.11 14.54 -3.01
N ALA A 41 -23.57 15.17 -4.06
CA ALA A 41 -24.27 15.36 -5.33
C ALA A 41 -24.50 14.02 -6.07
N VAL A 42 -23.49 13.14 -6.10
CA VAL A 42 -23.60 11.79 -6.68
C VAL A 42 -24.65 10.96 -5.93
N ARG A 43 -24.60 10.97 -4.60
CA ARG A 43 -25.60 10.30 -3.75
C ARG A 43 -27.01 10.81 -4.08
N ALA A 44 -27.22 12.13 -4.05
CA ALA A 44 -28.52 12.74 -4.29
C ALA A 44 -29.07 12.37 -5.67
N TYR A 45 -28.23 12.41 -6.70
CA TYR A 45 -28.60 12.01 -8.06
C TYR A 45 -29.03 10.54 -8.14
N LEU A 46 -28.24 9.61 -7.59
CA LEU A 46 -28.57 8.17 -7.64
C LEU A 46 -29.82 7.82 -6.82
N HIS A 47 -29.99 8.42 -5.63
CA HIS A 47 -31.22 8.26 -4.85
C HIS A 47 -32.46 8.86 -5.55
N GLY A 48 -32.26 9.82 -6.45
CA GLY A 48 -33.32 10.41 -7.27
C GLY A 48 -33.82 9.51 -8.40
N ILE A 49 -33.20 8.35 -8.65
CA ILE A 49 -33.57 7.39 -9.69
C ILE A 49 -34.48 6.31 -9.08
N PRO A 50 -35.82 6.35 -9.30
CA PRO A 50 -36.76 5.46 -8.62
C PRO A 50 -36.51 3.98 -8.90
N GLU A 51 -35.99 3.65 -10.08
CA GLU A 51 -35.71 2.27 -10.51
C GLU A 51 -34.63 1.60 -9.67
N MET A 52 -33.68 2.37 -9.12
CA MET A 52 -32.60 1.83 -8.29
C MET A 52 -33.07 1.41 -6.89
N LYS A 53 -34.18 2.01 -6.40
CA LYS A 53 -34.76 1.74 -5.06
C LYS A 53 -33.72 1.76 -3.94
N LEU A 54 -32.81 2.73 -3.98
CA LEU A 54 -31.72 2.83 -3.00
C LEU A 54 -32.26 3.17 -1.61
N THR A 55 -31.70 2.49 -0.62
CA THR A 55 -31.98 2.64 0.81
C THR A 55 -30.69 2.93 1.57
N GLU A 56 -30.80 3.12 2.88
CA GLU A 56 -29.66 3.40 3.74
C GLU A 56 -28.68 2.22 3.82
N ALA A 57 -27.40 2.52 3.64
CA ALA A 57 -26.31 1.55 3.76
C ALA A 57 -26.28 0.89 5.14
N ARG A 58 -26.72 1.60 6.19
CA ARG A 58 -26.82 1.07 7.57
C ARG A 58 -28.20 0.56 7.99
N GLY A 59 -29.18 0.49 7.07
CA GLY A 59 -30.49 -0.12 7.36
C GLY A 59 -30.39 -1.60 7.76
N LYS A 60 -31.25 -2.08 8.67
CA LYS A 60 -31.11 -3.39 9.35
C LYS A 60 -31.14 -4.63 8.44
N THR A 61 -31.77 -4.60 7.28
CA THR A 61 -31.88 -5.79 6.40
C THR A 61 -30.71 -5.87 5.42
N LEU A 62 -30.27 -7.09 5.09
CA LEU A 62 -29.34 -7.33 3.98
C LEU A 62 -30.05 -7.39 2.62
N ASN A 63 -31.37 -7.62 2.64
CA ASN A 63 -32.22 -7.63 1.45
C ASN A 63 -32.58 -6.20 1.02
N LYS A 64 -31.57 -5.44 0.59
CA LYS A 64 -31.70 -4.02 0.25
C LYS A 64 -30.82 -3.61 -0.92
N ASN A 65 -31.14 -2.46 -1.52
CA ASN A 65 -30.27 -1.82 -2.49
C ASN A 65 -29.56 -0.64 -1.82
N SER A 66 -28.24 -0.58 -1.90
CA SER A 66 -27.46 0.48 -1.24
C SER A 66 -26.17 0.78 -1.98
N ILE A 67 -25.70 2.02 -1.84
CA ILE A 67 -24.40 2.43 -2.36
C ILE A 67 -23.32 1.93 -1.39
N LEU A 68 -22.42 1.08 -1.89
CA LEU A 68 -21.31 0.53 -1.11
C LEU A 68 -20.11 1.45 -1.10
N LEU A 69 -19.70 1.98 -2.26
CA LEU A 69 -18.46 2.76 -2.43
C LEU A 69 -18.70 3.91 -3.41
N MET A 70 -18.13 5.08 -3.14
CA MET A 70 -17.93 6.14 -4.14
C MET A 70 -16.47 6.59 -4.15
N GLU A 71 -15.86 6.66 -5.33
CA GLU A 71 -14.50 7.18 -5.50
C GLU A 71 -14.33 7.86 -6.89
N LEU A 72 -13.27 8.64 -7.07
CA LEU A 72 -12.97 9.27 -8.36
C LEU A 72 -12.74 8.18 -9.44
N HIS A 73 -13.44 8.30 -10.57
CA HIS A 73 -13.10 7.57 -11.79
C HIS A 73 -12.06 8.39 -12.57
N LEU A 74 -10.88 7.80 -12.75
CA LEU A 74 -9.77 8.46 -13.45
C LEU A 74 -10.08 8.63 -14.94
N PRO A 75 -9.67 9.75 -15.56
CA PRO A 75 -9.77 9.92 -17.00
C PRO A 75 -8.86 8.93 -17.73
N LYS A 76 -9.17 8.69 -19.01
CA LYS A 76 -8.28 7.91 -19.88
C LYS A 76 -6.93 8.62 -20.03
N LYS A 77 -5.82 7.88 -20.03
CA LYS A 77 -4.46 8.45 -20.04
C LYS A 77 -4.28 9.44 -21.19
N HIS A 78 -4.70 9.07 -22.40
CA HIS A 78 -4.56 9.92 -23.58
C HIS A 78 -5.37 11.23 -23.52
N GLU A 79 -6.46 11.30 -22.75
CA GLU A 79 -7.23 12.53 -22.54
C GLU A 79 -6.57 13.41 -21.46
N ALA A 80 -6.09 12.79 -20.38
CA ALA A 80 -5.33 13.46 -19.33
C ALA A 80 -4.07 14.12 -19.89
N LEU A 81 -3.32 13.41 -20.73
CA LEU A 81 -2.08 13.90 -21.32
C LEU A 81 -2.29 15.14 -22.22
N LYS A 82 -3.45 15.27 -22.89
CA LYS A 82 -3.77 16.50 -23.64
C LYS A 82 -3.85 17.73 -22.74
N ALA A 83 -4.41 17.59 -21.54
CA ALA A 83 -4.47 18.68 -20.57
C ALA A 83 -3.08 18.94 -19.94
N LEU A 84 -2.36 17.87 -19.58
CA LEU A 84 -1.05 17.97 -18.90
C LEU A 84 0.08 18.48 -19.81
N ASP A 85 0.06 18.17 -21.10
CA ASP A 85 1.18 18.44 -22.01
C ASP A 85 0.88 19.48 -23.09
N HIS A 86 -0.39 19.84 -23.27
CA HIS A 86 -0.81 20.78 -24.31
C HIS A 86 -1.73 21.89 -23.78
N GLY A 87 -2.00 21.94 -22.47
CA GLY A 87 -2.86 22.95 -21.86
C GLY A 87 -4.31 22.89 -22.36
N HIS A 88 -4.75 21.74 -22.87
CA HIS A 88 -6.15 21.54 -23.25
C HIS A 88 -7.05 21.53 -22.01
N ALA A 89 -8.37 21.67 -22.22
CA ALA A 89 -9.34 21.54 -21.15
C ALA A 89 -9.24 20.16 -20.46
N LYS A 90 -9.37 20.16 -19.14
CA LYS A 90 -9.42 18.94 -18.33
C LYS A 90 -10.55 18.01 -18.80
N PRO A 91 -10.34 16.68 -18.81
CA PRO A 91 -11.40 15.73 -19.07
C PRO A 91 -12.58 15.92 -18.09
N ILE A 92 -13.76 15.47 -18.52
CA ILE A 92 -14.94 15.48 -17.65
C ILE A 92 -14.63 14.66 -16.40
N ARG A 93 -14.88 15.26 -15.24
CA ARG A 93 -14.68 14.61 -13.94
C ARG A 93 -15.86 13.68 -13.64
N GLN A 94 -15.56 12.44 -13.20
CA GLN A 94 -16.54 11.36 -13.06
C GLN A 94 -16.33 10.61 -11.75
N ALA A 95 -17.39 10.04 -11.19
CA ALA A 95 -17.32 9.16 -10.01
C ALA A 95 -17.56 7.70 -10.41
N ARG A 96 -16.76 6.78 -9.88
CA ARG A 96 -17.05 5.35 -9.84
C ARG A 96 -17.89 5.10 -8.60
N VAL A 97 -19.08 4.53 -8.79
CA VAL A 97 -20.00 4.17 -7.70
C VAL A 97 -20.32 2.69 -7.76
N ILE A 98 -20.23 2.01 -6.63
CA ILE A 98 -20.55 0.59 -6.51
C ILE A 98 -21.88 0.48 -5.78
N VAL A 99 -22.87 -0.14 -6.42
CA VAL A 99 -24.19 -0.37 -5.86
C VAL A 99 -24.41 -1.86 -5.67
N GLN A 100 -24.82 -2.24 -4.46
CA GLN A 100 -25.29 -3.56 -4.14
C GLN A 100 -26.80 -3.61 -4.35
N PHE A 101 -27.28 -4.53 -5.16
CA PHE A 101 -28.71 -4.76 -5.38
C PHE A 101 -29.12 -6.08 -4.72
N GLY A 102 -29.42 -6.03 -3.43
CA GLY A 102 -29.91 -7.20 -2.67
C GLY A 102 -31.42 -7.41 -2.80
N ASN A 103 -32.21 -6.35 -2.99
CA ASN A 103 -33.68 -6.42 -3.01
C ASN A 103 -34.26 -6.75 -4.39
N GLN A 104 -33.88 -7.92 -4.89
CA GLN A 104 -34.36 -8.47 -6.17
C GLN A 104 -34.18 -10.00 -6.23
N SER A 105 -34.84 -10.65 -7.19
CA SER A 105 -34.83 -12.12 -7.32
C SER A 105 -33.44 -12.72 -7.58
N GLN A 106 -32.55 -11.97 -8.24
CA GLN A 106 -31.16 -12.34 -8.46
C GLN A 106 -30.26 -11.20 -7.97
N PRO A 107 -29.81 -11.22 -6.69
CA PRO A 107 -28.93 -10.20 -6.16
C PRO A 107 -27.68 -10.01 -7.02
N ASN A 108 -27.22 -8.77 -7.18
CA ASN A 108 -26.01 -8.47 -7.94
C ASN A 108 -25.29 -7.23 -7.43
N ILE A 109 -24.06 -7.03 -7.91
CA ILE A 109 -23.29 -5.80 -7.71
C ILE A 109 -23.08 -5.16 -9.07
N THR A 110 -23.34 -3.86 -9.16
CA THR A 110 -23.12 -3.10 -10.39
C THR A 110 -22.26 -1.88 -10.11
N GLU A 111 -21.27 -1.64 -10.97
CA GLU A 111 -20.49 -0.41 -10.97
C GLU A 111 -21.06 0.58 -11.97
N TYR A 112 -21.22 1.83 -11.53
CA TYR A 112 -21.65 2.94 -12.36
C TYR A 112 -20.55 4.00 -12.47
N ILE A 113 -20.40 4.59 -13.65
CA ILE A 113 -19.69 5.85 -13.84
C ILE A 113 -20.73 6.96 -13.88
N VAL A 114 -20.71 7.84 -12.88
CA VAL A 114 -21.63 8.96 -12.71
C VAL A 114 -20.96 10.26 -13.15
N SER A 115 -21.65 11.05 -13.98
CA SER A 115 -21.06 12.24 -14.60
C SER A 115 -22.11 13.27 -15.05
N PRO A 116 -21.69 14.50 -15.39
CA PRO A 116 -20.41 15.13 -15.04
C PRO A 116 -20.42 15.62 -13.58
N LEU A 117 -19.25 15.71 -12.94
CA LEU A 117 -19.12 16.36 -11.63
C LEU A 117 -18.82 17.86 -11.79
N PRO A 118 -19.31 18.73 -10.88
CA PRO A 118 -19.97 18.44 -9.59
C PRO A 118 -21.51 18.32 -9.66
N THR A 119 -22.12 18.42 -10.84
CA THR A 119 -23.59 18.38 -11.03
C THR A 119 -23.99 17.17 -11.89
N PRO A 120 -24.01 15.95 -11.32
CA PRO A 120 -24.26 14.73 -12.08
C PRO A 120 -25.69 14.69 -12.62
N ASN A 121 -25.82 14.25 -13.87
CA ASN A 121 -27.11 14.11 -14.55
C ASN A 121 -27.20 12.84 -15.43
N THR A 122 -26.10 12.09 -15.54
CA THR A 122 -26.02 10.85 -16.31
C THR A 122 -25.23 9.79 -15.54
N HIS A 123 -25.53 8.52 -15.80
CA HIS A 123 -24.74 7.38 -15.33
C HIS A 123 -24.64 6.32 -16.42
N VAL A 124 -23.53 5.57 -16.45
CA VAL A 124 -23.35 4.42 -17.34
C VAL A 124 -22.84 3.23 -16.54
N VAL A 125 -23.25 2.02 -16.92
CA VAL A 125 -22.73 0.79 -16.30
C VAL A 125 -21.29 0.57 -16.74
N LYS A 126 -20.40 0.34 -15.77
CA LYS A 126 -19.02 -0.08 -16.02
C LYS A 126 -18.97 -1.60 -16.10
N THR A 127 -18.48 -2.11 -17.23
CA THR A 127 -18.36 -3.54 -17.48
C THR A 127 -16.92 -4.03 -17.33
N PHE A 128 -16.75 -5.25 -16.82
CA PHE A 128 -15.47 -5.94 -16.80
C PHE A 128 -15.23 -6.70 -18.11
N LYS A 129 -13.99 -7.18 -18.30
CA LYS A 129 -13.62 -7.98 -19.46
C LYS A 129 -14.55 -9.20 -19.59
N SER A 130 -15.00 -9.48 -20.82
CA SER A 130 -15.98 -10.53 -21.14
C SER A 130 -17.42 -10.29 -20.66
N ASN A 131 -17.78 -9.07 -20.24
CA ASN A 131 -19.11 -8.71 -19.74
C ASN A 131 -19.64 -9.65 -18.64
N ARG A 132 -18.73 -10.25 -17.86
CA ARG A 132 -19.11 -11.15 -16.77
C ARG A 132 -19.73 -10.33 -15.64
N PRO A 133 -20.91 -10.71 -15.12
CA PRO A 133 -21.49 -10.05 -13.97
C PRO A 133 -20.64 -10.32 -12.72
N VAL A 134 -20.63 -9.35 -11.80
CA VAL A 134 -20.01 -9.53 -10.49
C VAL A 134 -20.96 -10.31 -9.60
N ARG A 135 -20.50 -11.46 -9.06
CA ARG A 135 -21.31 -12.28 -8.14
C ARG A 135 -21.59 -11.52 -6.85
N PHE A 136 -22.82 -11.63 -6.34
CA PHE A 136 -23.22 -10.88 -5.15
C PHE A 136 -22.47 -11.31 -3.89
N GLU A 137 -22.05 -12.57 -3.82
CA GLU A 137 -21.30 -13.16 -2.71
C GLU A 137 -19.87 -12.61 -2.63
N SER A 138 -19.34 -12.06 -3.72
CA SER A 138 -18.01 -11.44 -3.77
C SER A 138 -17.95 -10.05 -3.11
N ARG A 139 -19.10 -9.47 -2.73
CA ARG A 139 -19.14 -8.15 -2.08
C ARG A 139 -18.32 -8.13 -0.78
N PRO A 140 -17.63 -7.02 -0.46
CA PRO A 140 -17.12 -6.76 0.89
C PRO A 140 -18.19 -6.98 1.96
N ILE A 141 -17.78 -7.45 3.13
CA ILE A 141 -18.66 -7.50 4.29
C ILE A 141 -19.02 -6.08 4.72
N THR A 142 -20.24 -5.90 5.24
CA THR A 142 -20.77 -4.60 5.66
C THR A 142 -21.01 -4.59 7.17
N ASN A 143 -21.10 -3.41 7.77
CA ASN A 143 -21.43 -3.23 9.17
C ASN A 143 -22.76 -3.91 9.55
N VAL A 144 -23.75 -3.88 8.66
CA VAL A 144 -25.05 -4.54 8.89
C VAL A 144 -24.89 -6.05 8.93
N GLU A 145 -24.07 -6.61 8.03
CA GLU A 145 -23.78 -8.04 8.03
C GLU A 145 -23.02 -8.47 9.28
N TYR A 146 -22.06 -7.66 9.74
CA TYR A 146 -21.41 -7.87 11.04
C TYR A 146 -22.38 -7.87 12.22
N SER A 147 -23.34 -6.95 12.26
CA SER A 147 -24.33 -6.92 13.33
C SER A 147 -25.19 -8.19 13.40
N HIS A 148 -25.47 -8.80 12.24
CA HIS A 148 -26.18 -10.10 12.20
C HIS A 148 -25.30 -11.27 12.59
N ILE A 149 -24.00 -11.21 12.26
CA ILE A 149 -23.03 -12.19 12.72
C ILE A 149 -22.93 -12.14 14.24
N GLU A 150 -22.82 -10.94 14.82
CA GLU A 150 -22.81 -10.73 16.26
C GLU A 150 -24.06 -11.30 16.93
N ALA A 151 -25.26 -10.99 16.41
CA ALA A 151 -26.52 -11.58 16.92
C ALA A 151 -26.55 -13.12 16.82
N ARG A 152 -25.89 -13.71 15.82
CA ARG A 152 -25.77 -15.17 15.71
C ARG A 152 -24.76 -15.73 16.71
N LEU A 153 -23.65 -15.04 16.93
CA LEU A 153 -22.65 -15.39 17.93
C LEU A 153 -23.21 -15.30 19.34
N GLU A 154 -24.09 -14.34 19.65
CA GLU A 154 -24.82 -14.30 20.93
C GLU A 154 -25.62 -15.60 21.16
N LYS A 155 -26.38 -16.06 20.16
CA LYS A 155 -27.14 -17.33 20.22
C LYS A 155 -26.20 -18.53 20.43
N ILE A 156 -25.05 -18.55 19.76
CA ILE A 156 -24.02 -19.61 19.88
C ILE A 156 -23.38 -19.60 21.27
N ALA A 157 -22.93 -18.43 21.73
CA ALA A 157 -22.24 -18.27 22.99
C ALA A 157 -23.14 -18.51 24.19
N ASN A 158 -24.45 -18.19 24.10
CA ASN A 158 -25.42 -18.55 25.13
C ASN A 158 -25.53 -20.08 25.30
N LYS A 159 -25.54 -20.84 24.20
CA LYS A 159 -25.54 -22.32 24.27
C LYS A 159 -24.23 -22.84 24.86
N ALA A 160 -23.10 -22.26 24.50
CA ALA A 160 -21.78 -22.62 25.00
C ALA A 160 -21.36 -21.88 26.29
N TYR A 161 -22.30 -21.23 27.01
CA TYR A 161 -21.98 -20.26 28.06
C TYR A 161 -21.08 -20.85 29.14
N LYS A 162 -21.44 -22.01 29.67
CA LYS A 162 -20.69 -22.68 30.74
C LYS A 162 -19.26 -23.02 30.31
N LEU A 163 -19.09 -23.59 29.11
CA LEU A 163 -17.79 -23.89 28.53
C LEU A 163 -16.95 -22.60 28.40
N LEU A 164 -17.51 -21.56 27.77
CA LEU A 164 -16.78 -20.32 27.53
C LEU A 164 -16.41 -19.63 28.85
N PHE A 165 -17.35 -19.56 29.80
CA PHE A 165 -17.14 -18.92 31.09
C PHE A 165 -16.08 -19.65 31.95
N GLU A 166 -16.16 -20.99 32.04
CA GLU A 166 -15.18 -21.81 32.78
C GLU A 166 -13.77 -21.73 32.17
N THR A 167 -13.67 -21.80 30.84
CA THR A 167 -12.38 -21.93 30.13
C THR A 167 -11.65 -20.60 30.00
N THR A 168 -12.36 -19.48 29.94
CA THR A 168 -11.76 -18.15 29.72
C THR A 168 -11.44 -17.38 31.00
N GLY A 169 -11.74 -17.96 32.17
CA GLY A 169 -11.58 -17.28 33.45
C GLY A 169 -12.66 -16.23 33.69
N GLY A 170 -13.91 -16.56 33.38
CA GLY A 170 -15.07 -15.71 33.65
C GLY A 170 -15.39 -14.68 32.56
N PHE A 171 -14.84 -14.82 31.35
CA PHE A 171 -15.30 -14.02 30.21
C PHE A 171 -16.59 -14.61 29.64
N SER A 172 -17.47 -13.75 29.16
CA SER A 172 -18.72 -14.14 28.50
C SER A 172 -18.96 -13.25 27.28
N TYR A 173 -19.67 -13.77 26.29
CA TYR A 173 -20.04 -12.98 25.11
C TYR A 173 -21.28 -12.11 25.37
N THR A 174 -22.21 -12.62 26.18
CA THR A 174 -23.46 -11.96 26.57
C THR A 174 -23.46 -11.63 28.06
N ASN A 175 -24.14 -10.56 28.46
CA ASN A 175 -24.23 -10.10 29.85
C ASN A 175 -22.86 -9.84 30.52
N CYS A 176 -21.84 -9.50 29.74
CA CYS A 176 -20.53 -9.10 30.21
C CYS A 176 -20.48 -7.59 30.50
N SER A 177 -19.51 -7.15 31.31
CA SER A 177 -19.25 -5.72 31.54
C SER A 177 -17.78 -5.38 31.25
N ASP A 178 -16.87 -5.93 32.03
CA ASP A 178 -15.41 -5.77 31.91
C ASP A 178 -14.72 -7.01 31.30
N ARG A 179 -15.37 -8.17 31.32
CA ARG A 179 -14.85 -9.45 30.82
C ARG A 179 -15.65 -9.96 29.62
N CYS A 180 -15.61 -9.22 28.53
CA CYS A 180 -16.34 -9.53 27.31
C CYS A 180 -15.53 -10.37 26.33
N LEU A 181 -16.17 -11.30 25.64
CA LEU A 181 -15.59 -11.95 24.46
C LEU A 181 -15.88 -11.10 23.21
N THR A 182 -14.94 -11.11 22.27
CA THR A 182 -15.09 -10.53 20.93
C THR A 182 -14.72 -11.58 19.89
N PHE A 183 -14.68 -11.20 18.61
CA PHE A 183 -14.37 -12.11 17.52
C PHE A 183 -13.53 -11.46 16.42
N SER A 184 -12.85 -12.30 15.65
CA SER A 184 -12.27 -11.96 14.35
C SER A 184 -12.85 -12.88 13.29
N ASP A 185 -13.19 -12.34 12.12
CA ASP A 185 -13.72 -13.11 11.00
C ASP A 185 -12.63 -13.40 9.94
N ILE A 186 -12.73 -14.56 9.29
CA ILE A 186 -11.70 -15.06 8.39
C ILE A 186 -12.18 -15.06 6.93
N ALA A 187 -11.26 -14.72 6.01
CA ALA A 187 -11.48 -14.70 4.57
C ALA A 187 -10.34 -15.41 3.82
N PRO A 188 -10.56 -15.95 2.59
CA PRO A 188 -11.79 -15.92 1.80
C PRO A 188 -12.91 -16.76 2.41
N ARG A 189 -14.16 -16.46 2.02
CA ARG A 189 -15.38 -16.95 2.68
C ARG A 189 -15.95 -18.20 2.02
N GLY A 190 -15.16 -19.28 1.99
CA GLY A 190 -15.57 -20.56 1.40
C GLY A 190 -14.39 -21.27 0.75
N LEU A 191 -14.72 -22.21 -0.14
CA LEU A 191 -13.75 -23.07 -0.84
C LEU A 191 -13.92 -23.03 -2.38
N ALA A 192 -14.95 -22.34 -2.88
CA ALA A 192 -15.33 -22.29 -4.28
C ALA A 192 -16.09 -20.98 -4.63
N PRO A 193 -16.18 -20.61 -5.93
CA PRO A 193 -16.91 -19.42 -6.35
C PRO A 193 -18.36 -19.40 -5.86
N GLY A 194 -18.83 -18.23 -5.42
CA GLY A 194 -20.21 -18.03 -4.98
C GLY A 194 -20.56 -18.61 -3.60
N GLU A 195 -19.59 -19.11 -2.85
CA GLU A 195 -19.79 -19.44 -1.44
C GLU A 195 -19.64 -18.20 -0.55
N ARG A 196 -20.33 -18.20 0.59
CA ARG A 196 -20.16 -17.18 1.63
C ARG A 196 -20.27 -17.77 3.03
N ARG A 197 -19.20 -18.45 3.42
CA ARG A 197 -19.06 -19.19 4.68
C ARG A 197 -17.79 -18.76 5.39
N THR A 198 -17.90 -18.32 6.64
CA THR A 198 -16.81 -17.66 7.35
C THR A 198 -16.49 -18.40 8.63
N TRP A 199 -15.22 -18.79 8.78
CA TRP A 199 -14.68 -19.13 10.09
C TRP A 199 -14.59 -17.86 10.94
N ILE A 200 -15.04 -17.97 12.17
CA ILE A 200 -14.99 -16.91 13.17
C ILE A 200 -14.28 -17.47 14.38
N MET A 201 -13.26 -16.78 14.85
CA MET A 201 -12.52 -17.12 16.06
C MET A 201 -12.91 -16.18 17.20
N LEU A 202 -13.17 -16.73 18.38
CA LEU A 202 -13.44 -15.93 19.58
C LEU A 202 -12.15 -15.53 20.31
N GLN A 203 -12.17 -14.35 20.90
CA GLN A 203 -11.06 -13.73 21.62
C GLN A 203 -11.55 -13.07 22.91
N LYS A 204 -10.66 -12.85 23.89
CA LYS A 204 -10.95 -11.97 25.03
C LYS A 204 -10.92 -10.52 24.56
N PHE A 205 -11.95 -9.74 24.83
CA PHE A 205 -12.03 -8.32 24.48
C PHE A 205 -11.30 -7.47 25.52
N VAL A 206 -9.99 -7.37 25.33
CA VAL A 206 -9.06 -6.62 26.19
C VAL A 206 -8.12 -5.79 25.30
N GLU A 207 -7.24 -4.98 25.88
CA GLU A 207 -6.24 -4.23 25.09
C GLU A 207 -5.41 -5.22 24.23
N GLY A 208 -5.32 -4.96 22.93
CA GLY A 208 -4.65 -5.87 21.98
C GLY A 208 -5.33 -7.23 21.81
N TYR A 209 -6.68 -7.30 21.89
CA TYR A 209 -7.48 -8.54 21.79
C TYR A 209 -7.11 -9.50 20.64
N PHE A 210 -6.49 -9.00 19.56
CA PHE A 210 -6.00 -9.79 18.43
C PHE A 210 -5.12 -10.98 18.84
N ILE A 211 -4.35 -10.82 19.91
CA ILE A 211 -3.44 -11.85 20.43
C ILE A 211 -3.99 -12.58 21.66
N HIS A 212 -5.31 -12.50 21.93
CA HIS A 212 -5.99 -13.24 23.01
C HIS A 212 -7.02 -14.28 22.52
N PRO A 213 -6.64 -15.23 21.64
CA PRO A 213 -7.55 -16.27 21.16
C PRO A 213 -7.97 -17.21 22.29
N VAL A 214 -9.24 -17.61 22.30
CA VAL A 214 -9.76 -18.51 23.37
C VAL A 214 -9.85 -19.98 22.98
N GLY A 215 -9.47 -20.31 21.74
CA GLY A 215 -9.50 -21.69 21.25
C GLY A 215 -10.89 -22.19 20.86
N PHE A 216 -11.84 -21.28 20.62
CA PHE A 216 -13.17 -21.58 20.10
C PHE A 216 -13.34 -20.90 18.73
N GLU A 217 -13.60 -21.69 17.70
CA GLU A 217 -13.85 -21.21 16.34
C GLU A 217 -15.14 -21.83 15.79
N VAL A 218 -15.89 -21.08 15.00
CA VAL A 218 -17.17 -21.53 14.41
C VAL A 218 -17.25 -21.15 12.93
N LEU A 219 -17.73 -22.08 12.11
CA LEU A 219 -17.99 -21.85 10.69
C LEU A 219 -19.46 -21.48 10.51
N ILE A 220 -19.72 -20.24 10.11
CA ILE A 220 -21.07 -19.73 9.84
C ILE A 220 -21.27 -19.60 8.33
N ASN A 221 -22.34 -20.19 7.81
CA ASN A 221 -22.82 -19.93 6.46
C ASN A 221 -23.80 -18.76 6.49
N HIS A 222 -23.38 -17.64 5.90
CA HIS A 222 -24.13 -16.37 5.84
C HIS A 222 -24.42 -15.96 4.40
N GLN A 223 -24.58 -16.94 3.51
CA GLN A 223 -24.86 -16.70 2.10
C GLN A 223 -26.29 -16.18 1.85
N ASP A 224 -27.29 -16.67 2.59
CA ASP A 224 -28.67 -16.19 2.46
C ASP A 224 -28.78 -14.74 2.95
N LEU A 225 -29.60 -13.93 2.29
CA LEU A 225 -29.85 -12.54 2.68
C LEU A 225 -30.77 -12.40 3.89
N ASP A 226 -31.43 -13.49 4.30
CA ASP A 226 -32.19 -13.61 5.54
C ASP A 226 -31.30 -14.22 6.65
N PRO A 227 -30.86 -13.42 7.64
CA PRO A 227 -29.98 -13.89 8.72
C PRO A 227 -30.58 -15.03 9.57
N GLU A 228 -31.90 -15.19 9.60
CA GLU A 228 -32.53 -16.29 10.34
C GLU A 228 -32.30 -17.66 9.68
N ARG A 229 -31.89 -17.67 8.40
CA ARG A 229 -31.55 -18.90 7.66
C ARG A 229 -30.07 -19.27 7.75
N TRP A 230 -29.26 -18.46 8.43
CA TRP A 230 -27.84 -18.74 8.59
C TRP A 230 -27.63 -19.97 9.50
N THR A 231 -26.68 -20.80 9.10
CA THR A 231 -26.39 -22.07 9.78
C THR A 231 -24.96 -22.08 10.34
N VAL A 232 -24.78 -22.83 11.42
CA VAL A 232 -23.46 -23.23 11.91
C VAL A 232 -23.15 -24.56 11.25
N GLU A 233 -22.08 -24.64 10.46
CA GLU A 233 -21.71 -25.86 9.73
C GLU A 233 -20.68 -26.70 10.47
N LYS A 234 -19.81 -26.07 11.25
CA LYS A 234 -18.77 -26.72 12.08
C LYS A 234 -18.42 -25.85 13.28
N VAL A 235 -17.94 -26.51 14.33
CA VAL A 235 -17.30 -25.89 15.49
C VAL A 235 -15.94 -26.53 15.69
N TRP A 236 -14.94 -25.73 16.04
CA TRP A 236 -13.63 -26.20 16.44
C TRP A 236 -13.33 -25.70 17.85
N TYR A 237 -12.87 -26.61 18.71
CA TYR A 237 -12.44 -26.28 20.06
C TYR A 237 -11.24 -27.14 20.46
N ASN A 238 -10.15 -26.50 20.88
CA ASN A 238 -8.93 -27.14 21.39
C ASN A 238 -8.49 -28.38 20.58
N SER A 239 -8.17 -28.19 19.29
CA SER A 239 -7.72 -29.25 18.37
C SER A 239 -8.76 -30.30 17.96
N LYS A 240 -10.05 -30.13 18.29
CA LYS A 240 -11.13 -31.05 17.90
C LYS A 240 -12.22 -30.34 17.11
N TYR A 241 -12.81 -31.05 16.14
CA TYR A 241 -13.97 -30.62 15.38
C TYR A 241 -15.25 -31.23 15.94
N PHE A 242 -16.35 -30.49 15.82
CA PHE A 242 -17.70 -30.87 16.18
C PHE A 242 -18.66 -30.43 15.08
N ASP A 243 -19.75 -31.16 14.89
CA ASP A 243 -20.78 -30.90 13.88
C ASP A 243 -21.74 -29.79 14.33
N SER A 244 -21.82 -29.52 15.63
CA SER A 244 -22.69 -28.49 16.21
C SER A 244 -22.15 -27.96 17.53
N VAL A 245 -22.74 -26.85 18.01
CA VAL A 245 -22.41 -26.28 19.32
C VAL A 245 -22.93 -27.20 20.43
N GLU A 246 -24.08 -27.82 20.21
CA GLU A 246 -24.73 -28.77 21.12
C GLU A 246 -23.84 -29.98 21.37
N GLU A 247 -23.30 -30.59 20.31
CA GLU A 247 -22.39 -31.73 20.43
C GLU A 247 -21.15 -31.38 21.25
N LEU A 248 -20.55 -30.19 21.03
CA LEU A 248 -19.42 -29.72 21.82
C LEU A 248 -19.80 -29.57 23.30
N VAL A 249 -20.94 -28.96 23.60
CA VAL A 249 -21.40 -28.74 24.98
C VAL A 249 -21.65 -30.08 25.67
N GLU A 250 -22.37 -31.02 25.03
CA GLU A 250 -22.64 -32.35 25.57
C GLU A 250 -21.34 -33.10 25.92
N LYS A 251 -20.37 -33.11 24.98
CA LYS A 251 -19.06 -33.76 25.19
C LYS A 251 -18.18 -33.05 26.21
N TYR A 252 -18.31 -31.74 26.35
CA TYR A 252 -17.62 -30.98 27.40
C TYR A 252 -18.17 -31.30 28.79
N GLU A 253 -19.49 -31.46 28.91
CA GLU A 253 -20.15 -31.80 30.17
C GLU A 253 -19.97 -33.27 30.56
N SER A 254 -19.89 -34.19 29.59
CA SER A 254 -19.58 -35.61 29.84
C SER A 254 -18.11 -35.86 30.19
N GLY A 255 -17.22 -34.89 30.00
CA GLY A 255 -15.78 -35.01 30.25
C GLY A 255 -14.98 -35.65 29.11
N GLU A 256 -15.56 -35.79 27.91
CA GLU A 256 -14.89 -36.30 26.71
C GLU A 256 -13.98 -35.25 26.02
N VAL A 257 -14.16 -33.97 26.37
CA VAL A 257 -13.33 -32.85 25.93
C VAL A 257 -12.47 -32.34 27.08
N GLU A 258 -11.20 -32.11 26.81
CA GLU A 258 -10.28 -31.55 27.79
C GLU A 258 -10.72 -30.12 28.19
N LYS A 259 -10.86 -29.92 29.50
CA LYS A 259 -11.16 -28.61 30.08
C LYS A 259 -9.88 -27.79 30.20
N VAL A 260 -9.56 -27.02 29.17
CA VAL A 260 -8.45 -26.06 29.22
C VAL A 260 -8.90 -24.81 29.98
N LYS A 261 -8.19 -24.45 31.05
CA LYS A 261 -8.37 -23.18 31.74
C LYS A 261 -7.30 -22.20 31.26
N LEU A 262 -7.72 -21.16 30.54
CA LEU A 262 -6.84 -20.07 30.15
C LEU A 262 -6.35 -19.30 31.39
N PRO A 263 -5.15 -18.69 31.33
CA PRO A 263 -4.68 -17.80 32.37
C PRO A 263 -5.71 -16.69 32.62
N GLU A 264 -5.83 -16.30 33.87
CA GLU A 264 -6.61 -15.11 34.23
C GLU A 264 -5.95 -13.90 33.58
N HIS A 265 -6.78 -13.02 33.00
CA HIS A 265 -6.33 -11.71 32.54
C HIS A 265 -6.71 -10.71 33.64
N ASP A 266 -5.69 -10.11 34.24
CA ASP A 266 -5.77 -9.06 35.26
C ASP A 266 -4.90 -7.87 34.84
N ASP A 267 -4.88 -6.82 35.65
CA ASP A 267 -4.13 -5.60 35.37
C ASP A 267 -2.59 -5.80 35.33
N ASN A 268 -2.09 -6.99 35.69
CA ASN A 268 -0.68 -7.33 35.63
C ASN A 268 -0.29 -8.05 34.32
N ASP A 269 -1.26 -8.52 33.52
CA ASP A 269 -1.03 -9.23 32.25
C ASP A 269 -0.80 -8.25 31.08
N LEU A 270 0.33 -7.54 31.13
CA LEU A 270 0.63 -6.41 30.25
C LEU A 270 1.14 -6.78 28.85
N TYR A 271 1.22 -8.07 28.47
CA TYR A 271 1.97 -8.51 27.28
C TYR A 271 1.46 -7.88 25.97
N SER A 272 0.16 -7.64 25.89
CA SER A 272 -0.54 -7.07 24.74
C SER A 272 -0.61 -5.54 24.75
N THR A 273 -0.20 -4.90 25.84
CA THR A 273 -0.29 -3.45 26.03
C THR A 273 0.96 -2.72 25.56
N TYR A 274 0.79 -1.43 25.27
CA TYR A 274 1.89 -0.50 25.03
C TYR A 274 2.54 0.06 26.31
N ILE A 275 2.07 -0.34 27.49
CA ILE A 275 2.59 0.15 28.77
C ILE A 275 4.08 -0.24 28.89
N PRO A 276 4.99 0.75 29.07
CA PRO A 276 6.42 0.49 29.22
C PRO A 276 6.71 -0.43 30.41
N ARG A 277 7.58 -1.41 30.19
CA ARG A 277 7.96 -2.42 31.18
C ARG A 277 9.39 -2.90 30.95
N GLY A 278 10.00 -3.48 31.99
CA GLY A 278 11.40 -3.90 31.98
C GLY A 278 12.36 -2.81 32.49
N HIS A 279 13.67 -3.05 32.37
CA HIS A 279 14.71 -2.13 32.84
C HIS A 279 15.26 -1.29 31.68
N SER A 280 15.17 0.04 31.78
CA SER A 280 15.83 0.96 30.84
C SER A 280 17.26 1.24 31.32
N ASN A 281 18.23 1.04 30.42
CA ASN A 281 19.62 1.43 30.67
C ASN A 281 19.90 2.91 30.31
N THR A 282 18.85 3.70 30.03
CA THR A 282 19.00 5.12 29.69
C THR A 282 19.06 5.95 30.97
N PRO A 283 20.14 6.69 31.23
CA PRO A 283 20.33 7.39 32.51
C PRO A 283 19.41 8.63 32.70
N THR A 284 18.64 9.01 31.69
CA THR A 284 17.86 10.26 31.66
C THR A 284 16.50 10.08 30.98
N ASN A 285 15.48 10.81 31.45
CA ASN A 285 14.14 10.87 30.84
C ASN A 285 14.00 11.99 29.79
N ILE A 286 15.10 12.36 29.11
CA ILE A 286 15.08 13.40 28.08
C ILE A 286 14.59 12.81 26.75
N HIS A 287 13.79 13.58 26.01
CA HIS A 287 13.34 13.17 24.69
C HIS A 287 14.50 13.04 23.69
N GLY A 288 14.34 12.15 22.71
CA GLY A 288 15.27 12.03 21.59
C GLY A 288 15.29 13.27 20.68
N PRO A 289 16.19 13.28 19.67
CA PRO A 289 16.30 14.40 18.74
C PRO A 289 14.99 14.61 17.95
N LYS A 290 14.69 15.87 17.66
CA LYS A 290 13.53 16.28 16.86
C LYS A 290 13.98 16.96 15.57
N LEU A 291 13.21 16.77 14.52
CA LEU A 291 13.43 17.44 13.25
C LEU A 291 12.85 18.86 13.30
N VAL A 292 13.59 19.83 12.76
CA VAL A 292 13.18 21.23 12.72
C VAL A 292 13.48 21.83 11.34
N GLU A 293 12.68 22.81 10.93
CA GLU A 293 12.88 23.58 9.69
C GLU A 293 13.10 25.07 10.02
N PRO A 294 14.35 25.50 10.30
CA PRO A 294 14.62 26.86 10.79
C PRO A 294 14.24 27.99 9.82
N GLN A 295 14.03 27.67 8.54
CA GLN A 295 13.66 28.62 7.49
C GLN A 295 12.29 28.31 6.87
N GLY A 296 11.49 27.46 7.51
CA GLY A 296 10.20 26.99 7.03
C GLY A 296 10.29 25.98 5.87
N HIS A 297 9.11 25.62 5.34
CA HIS A 297 8.98 24.62 4.29
C HIS A 297 9.68 25.03 2.99
N ARG A 298 10.33 24.06 2.34
CA ARG A 298 10.96 24.21 1.02
C ARG A 298 10.18 23.52 -0.11
N TYR A 299 8.99 23.04 0.21
CA TYR A 299 8.03 22.46 -0.71
C TYR A 299 6.76 23.32 -0.73
N HIS A 300 6.02 23.24 -1.84
CA HIS A 300 4.74 23.92 -2.01
C HIS A 300 3.65 22.89 -2.27
N ILE A 301 2.49 23.08 -1.64
CA ILE A 301 1.30 22.25 -1.82
C ILE A 301 0.15 23.16 -2.22
N ASP A 302 -0.51 22.83 -3.33
CA ASP A 302 -1.81 23.40 -3.70
C ASP A 302 -2.78 22.23 -3.94
N GLN A 303 -3.69 22.05 -2.98
CA GLN A 303 -4.60 20.90 -2.93
C GLN A 303 -3.82 19.58 -3.03
N ASN A 304 -3.94 18.87 -4.15
CA ASN A 304 -3.29 17.60 -4.40
C ASN A 304 -2.03 17.72 -5.28
N PHE A 305 -1.59 18.92 -5.64
CA PHE A 305 -0.35 19.17 -6.37
C PHE A 305 0.78 19.53 -5.41
N VAL A 306 1.97 18.98 -5.66
CA VAL A 306 3.15 19.19 -4.83
C VAL A 306 4.34 19.59 -5.70
N GLU A 307 5.08 20.60 -5.27
CA GLU A 307 6.37 20.99 -5.84
C GLU A 307 7.48 20.93 -4.79
N TYR A 308 8.62 20.36 -5.17
CA TYR A 308 9.77 20.26 -4.29
C TYR A 308 11.07 20.16 -5.08
N ALA A 309 11.90 21.22 -5.01
CA ALA A 309 13.15 21.32 -5.76
C ALA A 309 12.95 21.04 -7.27
N GLY A 310 13.44 19.89 -7.77
CA GLY A 310 13.22 19.47 -9.15
C GLY A 310 11.85 18.82 -9.40
N TRP A 311 11.19 18.32 -8.35
CA TRP A 311 9.98 17.52 -8.42
C TRP A 311 8.70 18.35 -8.59
N SER A 312 7.78 17.82 -9.38
CA SER A 312 6.37 18.21 -9.36
C SER A 312 5.50 16.97 -9.62
N PHE A 313 4.41 16.80 -8.88
CA PHE A 313 3.49 15.68 -9.04
C PHE A 313 2.11 15.99 -8.45
N ALA A 314 1.12 15.19 -8.82
CA ALA A 314 -0.17 15.12 -8.15
C ALA A 314 -0.26 13.85 -7.28
N TYR A 315 -1.04 13.87 -6.20
CA TYR A 315 -1.33 12.68 -5.40
C TYR A 315 -2.83 12.44 -5.22
N ARG A 316 -3.20 11.24 -4.79
CA ARG A 316 -4.52 10.89 -4.26
C ARG A 316 -4.44 9.64 -3.38
N VAL A 317 -5.47 9.38 -2.58
CA VAL A 317 -5.64 8.16 -1.79
C VAL A 317 -6.94 7.48 -2.18
N ARG A 318 -6.83 6.52 -3.09
CA ARG A 318 -7.99 5.81 -3.65
C ARG A 318 -8.62 4.93 -2.58
N SER A 319 -9.89 5.21 -2.24
CA SER A 319 -10.63 4.52 -1.18
C SER A 319 -10.55 3.00 -1.28
N SER A 320 -10.66 2.40 -2.47
CA SER A 320 -10.60 0.94 -2.57
C SER A 320 -9.22 0.31 -2.34
N ALA A 321 -8.11 1.07 -2.43
CA ALA A 321 -6.76 0.50 -2.44
C ALA A 321 -5.73 1.30 -1.64
N GLY A 322 -5.53 2.60 -1.92
CA GLY A 322 -4.59 3.43 -1.18
C GLY A 322 -3.87 4.50 -2.02
N LEU A 323 -2.67 4.87 -1.58
CA LEU A 323 -1.88 6.01 -2.09
C LEU A 323 -1.41 5.85 -3.54
N GLN A 324 -1.51 6.95 -4.30
CA GLN A 324 -1.13 7.02 -5.71
C GLN A 324 -0.48 8.38 -6.03
N ILE A 325 0.55 8.35 -6.89
CA ILE A 325 1.25 9.53 -7.43
C ILE A 325 1.01 9.60 -8.94
N PHE A 326 0.68 10.78 -9.45
CA PHE A 326 0.38 11.04 -10.87
C PHE A 326 1.23 12.17 -11.43
N ASP A 327 1.45 12.13 -12.75
CA ASP A 327 2.23 13.12 -13.52
C ASP A 327 3.57 13.48 -12.84
N LEU A 328 4.33 12.45 -12.42
CA LEU A 328 5.59 12.63 -11.72
C LEU A 328 6.64 13.19 -12.69
N ARG A 329 7.10 14.40 -12.42
CA ARG A 329 8.12 15.09 -13.21
C ARG A 329 9.33 15.45 -12.38
N PHE A 330 10.49 15.50 -13.03
CA PHE A 330 11.71 16.09 -12.50
C PHE A 330 12.26 17.11 -13.49
N ASN A 331 12.48 18.34 -13.03
CA ASN A 331 12.87 19.49 -13.85
C ASN A 331 11.95 19.73 -15.06
N GLY A 332 10.65 19.44 -14.91
CA GLY A 332 9.62 19.64 -15.94
C GLY A 332 9.47 18.50 -16.94
N GLU A 333 10.37 17.50 -16.94
CA GLU A 333 10.27 16.28 -17.75
C GLU A 333 9.54 15.18 -16.97
N ARG A 334 8.52 14.55 -17.57
CA ARG A 334 7.80 13.41 -16.96
C ARG A 334 8.68 12.17 -16.89
N ILE A 335 8.59 11.47 -15.77
CA ILE A 335 9.23 10.18 -15.49
C ILE A 335 8.18 9.08 -15.42
N ALA A 336 7.09 9.32 -14.70
CA ALA A 336 5.99 8.37 -14.56
C ALA A 336 4.65 9.08 -14.71
N TYR A 337 3.72 8.47 -15.44
CA TYR A 337 2.34 8.95 -15.47
C TYR A 337 1.60 8.57 -14.18
N GLU A 338 1.82 7.35 -13.69
CA GLU A 338 1.19 6.82 -12.47
C GLU A 338 2.16 5.90 -11.72
N ILE A 339 2.25 6.07 -10.40
CA ILE A 339 2.79 5.08 -9.49
C ILE A 339 1.76 4.85 -8.39
N SER A 340 1.18 3.65 -8.32
CA SER A 340 0.03 3.40 -7.45
C SER A 340 0.08 2.06 -6.75
N LEU A 341 -0.32 2.06 -5.48
CA LEU A 341 -0.63 0.84 -4.74
C LEU A 341 -1.84 0.15 -5.38
N GLN A 342 -1.70 -1.16 -5.62
CA GLN A 342 -2.73 -1.97 -6.27
C GLN A 342 -3.37 -2.97 -5.33
N GLU A 343 -2.55 -3.60 -4.47
CA GLU A 343 -3.00 -4.62 -3.53
C GLU A 343 -1.98 -4.83 -2.42
N ALA A 344 -2.44 -5.28 -1.25
CA ALA A 344 -1.65 -5.90 -0.20
C ALA A 344 -2.30 -7.23 0.21
N ILE A 345 -1.48 -8.25 0.43
CA ILE A 345 -1.96 -9.55 0.92
C ILE A 345 -1.15 -9.99 2.13
N ALA A 346 -1.82 -10.74 3.01
CA ALA A 346 -1.21 -11.51 4.09
C ALA A 346 -1.76 -12.94 4.05
N PHE A 347 -0.92 -13.88 3.60
CA PHE A 347 -1.32 -15.28 3.40
C PHE A 347 -0.75 -16.14 4.51
N TYR A 348 -1.64 -16.64 5.37
CA TYR A 348 -1.28 -17.35 6.60
C TYR A 348 -1.24 -18.86 6.42
N SER A 349 -0.62 -19.50 7.40
CA SER A 349 -0.68 -20.93 7.64
C SER A 349 -0.97 -21.19 9.12
N GLY A 350 -1.61 -22.31 9.42
CA GLY A 350 -1.90 -22.69 10.80
C GLY A 350 -2.53 -24.06 10.93
N ASP A 351 -2.60 -24.54 12.17
CA ASP A 351 -3.26 -25.78 12.54
C ASP A 351 -4.78 -25.60 12.76
N THR A 352 -5.20 -24.40 13.18
CA THR A 352 -6.62 -24.11 13.38
C THR A 352 -7.32 -23.83 12.04
N PRO A 353 -8.62 -24.15 11.92
CA PRO A 353 -9.39 -23.89 10.70
C PRO A 353 -9.34 -22.42 10.26
N ALA A 354 -9.42 -21.49 11.21
CA ALA A 354 -9.26 -20.07 10.95
C ALA A 354 -7.92 -19.80 10.26
N ALA A 355 -6.79 -20.13 10.90
CA ALA A 355 -5.48 -19.79 10.36
C ALA A 355 -5.15 -20.45 9.00
N MET A 356 -5.58 -21.70 8.77
CA MET A 356 -5.34 -22.35 7.46
C MET A 356 -6.22 -21.76 6.34
N GLN A 357 -7.36 -21.17 6.71
CA GLN A 357 -8.25 -20.50 5.77
C GLN A 357 -7.73 -19.10 5.43
N THR A 358 -7.14 -18.37 6.38
CA THR A 358 -6.78 -16.95 6.27
C THR A 358 -5.84 -16.63 5.10
N LYS A 359 -6.39 -15.96 4.09
CA LYS A 359 -5.68 -15.42 2.92
C LYS A 359 -6.23 -14.02 2.66
N TYR A 360 -5.71 -13.04 3.39
CA TYR A 360 -6.21 -11.67 3.31
C TYR A 360 -5.73 -10.98 2.04
N ILE A 361 -6.65 -10.26 1.41
CA ILE A 361 -6.51 -9.48 0.18
C ILE A 361 -7.17 -8.14 0.46
N ASP A 362 -6.36 -7.16 0.87
CA ASP A 362 -6.82 -6.01 1.67
C ASP A 362 -7.68 -5.01 0.89
N ALA A 363 -7.56 -4.95 -0.44
CA ALA A 363 -8.51 -4.19 -1.25
C ALA A 363 -9.96 -4.67 -1.05
N GLY A 364 -10.17 -5.94 -0.67
CA GLY A 364 -11.49 -6.48 -0.30
C GLY A 364 -12.13 -5.85 0.93
N TRP A 365 -11.33 -5.15 1.72
CA TRP A 365 -11.72 -4.35 2.89
C TRP A 365 -11.71 -2.85 2.61
N ALA A 366 -11.56 -2.47 1.33
CA ALA A 366 -11.33 -1.09 0.92
C ALA A 366 -10.19 -0.44 1.73
N MET A 367 -9.02 -1.09 1.79
CA MET A 367 -7.85 -0.68 2.58
C MET A 367 -7.51 0.83 2.54
N GLY A 368 -7.80 1.51 1.42
CA GLY A 368 -7.59 2.94 1.30
C GLY A 368 -8.52 3.82 2.13
N THR A 369 -9.56 3.26 2.77
CA THR A 369 -10.41 3.95 3.76
C THR A 369 -9.96 3.73 5.20
N SER A 370 -8.97 2.87 5.43
CA SER A 370 -8.39 2.60 6.75
C SER A 370 -7.24 3.55 7.10
N THR A 371 -7.31 4.78 6.58
CA THR A 371 -6.34 5.86 6.70
C THR A 371 -6.69 6.73 7.91
N TYR A 372 -6.50 6.19 9.11
CA TYR A 372 -6.84 6.90 10.35
C TYR A 372 -5.87 8.04 10.68
N GLU A 373 -6.19 8.80 11.72
CA GLU A 373 -5.43 9.99 12.12
C GLU A 373 -3.97 9.65 12.44
N LEU A 374 -3.04 10.31 11.73
CA LEU A 374 -1.61 10.23 11.99
C LEU A 374 -1.24 11.12 13.17
N ALA A 375 -0.57 10.55 14.16
CA ALA A 375 -0.14 11.22 15.38
C ALA A 375 1.08 12.13 15.14
N PRO A 376 0.97 13.47 15.27
CA PRO A 376 2.10 14.38 15.03
C PRO A 376 3.25 14.16 16.00
N GLY A 377 4.48 14.09 15.49
CA GLY A 377 5.69 13.81 16.26
C GLY A 377 6.00 12.33 16.50
N ILE A 378 5.11 11.43 16.06
CA ILE A 378 5.26 9.96 16.10
C ILE A 378 5.22 9.40 14.67
N ASP A 379 4.05 9.46 14.03
CA ASP A 379 3.85 8.90 12.67
C ASP A 379 4.52 9.76 11.60
N CYS A 380 4.49 11.08 11.79
CA CYS A 380 5.19 12.07 10.99
C CYS A 380 5.84 13.10 11.90
N PRO A 381 6.92 13.78 11.48
CA PRO A 381 7.51 14.88 12.24
C PRO A 381 6.47 15.96 12.58
N GLU A 382 6.64 16.67 13.70
CA GLU A 382 5.69 17.73 14.10
C GLU A 382 5.58 18.87 13.08
N ILE A 383 6.59 19.03 12.25
CA ILE A 383 6.68 20.02 11.17
C ILE A 383 5.96 19.57 9.88
N ALA A 384 5.35 18.39 9.85
CA ALA A 384 4.68 17.91 8.65
C ALA A 384 3.43 18.73 8.32
N THR A 385 3.14 18.88 7.03
CA THR A 385 1.82 19.33 6.58
C THR A 385 0.88 18.13 6.60
N PHE A 386 -0.10 18.14 7.51
CA PHE A 386 -1.14 17.11 7.59
C PHE A 386 -2.34 17.46 6.70
N VAL A 387 -2.94 16.43 6.09
CA VAL A 387 -4.01 16.53 5.11
C VAL A 387 -5.16 15.61 5.52
N ASP A 388 -6.35 16.18 5.61
CA ASP A 388 -7.58 15.43 5.82
C ASP A 388 -8.01 14.68 4.56
N LEU A 389 -8.55 13.48 4.73
CA LEU A 389 -9.11 12.67 3.65
C LEU A 389 -10.61 12.42 3.88
N TYR A 390 -11.33 12.16 2.78
CA TYR A 390 -12.76 11.88 2.82
C TYR A 390 -13.08 10.61 2.05
N HIS A 391 -13.79 9.69 2.71
CA HIS A 391 -14.13 8.39 2.17
C HIS A 391 -15.63 8.15 2.18
N TYR A 392 -16.14 7.43 1.18
CA TYR A 392 -17.52 6.94 1.15
C TYR A 392 -17.48 5.44 0.93
N PHE A 393 -17.47 4.67 2.01
CA PHE A 393 -17.53 3.22 2.03
C PHE A 393 -18.47 2.75 3.14
N ASP A 394 -19.43 1.90 2.79
CA ASP A 394 -20.43 1.33 3.71
C ASP A 394 -21.08 2.35 4.66
N THR A 395 -21.50 3.47 4.08
CA THR A 395 -22.00 4.65 4.79
C THR A 395 -23.08 5.36 3.98
N ASP A 396 -23.84 6.23 4.65
CA ASP A 396 -24.86 7.10 4.03
C ASP A 396 -24.37 8.53 3.79
N LYS A 397 -23.14 8.85 4.22
CA LYS A 397 -22.52 10.18 4.10
C LYS A 397 -20.99 10.07 4.02
N PRO A 398 -20.29 11.04 3.40
CA PRO A 398 -18.83 11.09 3.41
C PRO A 398 -18.30 11.08 4.85
N ILE A 399 -17.25 10.30 5.11
CA ILE A 399 -16.57 10.19 6.40
C ILE A 399 -15.27 10.98 6.33
N LEU A 400 -15.07 11.89 7.29
CA LEU A 400 -13.84 12.64 7.47
C LEU A 400 -12.82 11.80 8.26
N HIS A 401 -11.63 11.68 7.70
CA HIS A 401 -10.44 11.16 8.36
C HIS A 401 -9.46 12.33 8.53
N LYS A 402 -9.32 12.81 9.77
CA LYS A 402 -8.43 13.94 10.08
C LYS A 402 -6.97 13.51 10.00
N ASN A 403 -6.08 14.41 9.56
CA ASN A 403 -4.63 14.17 9.50
C ASN A 403 -4.24 12.81 8.88
N ALA A 404 -4.98 12.34 7.89
CA ALA A 404 -4.87 10.98 7.37
C ALA A 404 -3.68 10.79 6.41
N LEU A 405 -3.15 11.90 5.88
CA LEU A 405 -1.93 11.93 5.08
C LEU A 405 -1.01 13.05 5.59
N CYS A 406 0.29 12.86 5.49
CA CYS A 406 1.27 13.89 5.84
C CYS A 406 2.33 14.06 4.74
N ILE A 407 2.80 15.29 4.58
CA ILE A 407 3.87 15.66 3.65
C ILE A 407 4.94 16.42 4.43
N PHE A 408 6.19 15.98 4.34
CA PHE A 408 7.29 16.61 5.07
C PHE A 408 8.63 16.44 4.38
N GLU A 409 9.55 17.36 4.65
CA GLU A 409 10.94 17.23 4.27
C GLU A 409 11.74 16.65 5.45
N MET A 410 12.71 15.76 5.18
CA MET A 410 13.66 15.30 6.20
C MET A 410 15.08 15.18 5.65
N THR A 411 16.07 15.56 6.46
CA THR A 411 17.49 15.32 6.16
C THR A 411 17.90 13.96 6.72
N LEU A 412 18.33 13.07 5.84
CA LEU A 412 18.84 11.76 6.19
C LEU A 412 20.23 11.89 6.82
N ALA A 413 20.55 10.99 7.76
CA ALA A 413 21.84 10.96 8.46
C ALA A 413 23.04 10.57 7.57
N MET A 414 22.87 10.52 6.24
CA MET A 414 23.90 10.19 5.26
C MET A 414 23.96 11.26 4.17
N PRO A 415 25.15 11.75 3.77
CA PRO A 415 25.26 12.72 2.69
C PRO A 415 24.84 12.09 1.35
N LEU A 416 24.20 12.88 0.48
CA LEU A 416 23.79 12.42 -0.84
C LEU A 416 25.01 12.07 -1.69
N ARG A 417 26.05 12.91 -1.58
CA ARG A 417 27.37 12.70 -2.17
C ARG A 417 28.43 13.43 -1.36
N ARG A 418 29.63 12.85 -1.27
CA ARG A 418 30.79 13.50 -0.66
C ARG A 418 32.09 12.99 -1.26
N HIS A 419 33.12 13.82 -1.23
CA HIS A 419 34.48 13.42 -1.57
C HIS A 419 35.49 14.20 -0.72
N PHE A 420 36.56 13.53 -0.31
CA PHE A 420 37.73 14.16 0.30
C PHE A 420 38.91 13.90 -0.61
N ASN A 421 39.42 14.95 -1.25
CA ASN A 421 40.53 14.86 -2.19
C ASN A 421 41.84 15.12 -1.45
N SER A 422 42.48 14.06 -0.96
CA SER A 422 43.79 14.15 -0.30
C SER A 422 44.89 14.53 -1.30
N ASP A 423 45.89 15.25 -0.83
CA ASP A 423 47.16 15.45 -1.55
C ASP A 423 48.17 14.30 -1.35
N PHE A 424 47.83 13.33 -0.49
CA PHE A 424 48.67 12.21 -0.05
C PHE A 424 49.97 12.62 0.69
N GLN A 425 50.04 13.86 1.17
CA GLN A 425 51.16 14.42 1.93
C GLN A 425 50.74 14.90 3.32
N GLY A 426 49.60 14.41 3.81
CA GLY A 426 49.02 14.79 5.10
C GLY A 426 48.02 15.93 5.03
N GLY A 427 47.67 16.42 3.83
CA GLY A 427 46.69 17.47 3.60
C GLY A 427 45.58 17.08 2.60
N TYR A 428 45.00 18.11 1.98
CA TYR A 428 43.88 17.97 1.04
C TYR A 428 43.84 19.12 0.03
N ASN A 429 43.45 18.80 -1.21
CA ASN A 429 43.17 19.79 -2.25
C ASN A 429 41.78 20.43 -2.02
N PHE A 430 40.77 19.59 -1.74
CA PHE A 430 39.43 20.04 -1.35
C PHE A 430 38.61 18.94 -0.65
N TYR A 431 37.61 19.37 0.12
CA TYR A 431 36.46 18.56 0.52
C TYR A 431 35.21 19.07 -0.22
N GLY A 432 34.33 18.17 -0.64
CA GLY A 432 33.01 18.52 -1.18
C GLY A 432 31.94 17.60 -0.61
N GLY A 433 30.79 18.16 -0.21
CA GLY A 433 29.67 17.40 0.35
C GLY A 433 28.33 18.04 0.05
N LEU A 434 27.30 17.20 -0.09
CA LEU A 434 25.90 17.60 -0.18
C LEU A 434 25.10 16.74 0.79
N ASP A 435 24.29 17.37 1.61
CA ASP A 435 23.31 16.75 2.49
C ASP A 435 22.25 15.97 1.70
N ASN A 436 21.71 14.90 2.28
CA ASN A 436 20.66 14.12 1.64
C ASN A 436 19.32 14.47 2.24
N THR A 437 18.65 15.41 1.61
CA THR A 437 17.32 15.84 2.05
C THR A 437 16.26 15.33 1.08
N VAL A 438 15.20 14.75 1.63
CA VAL A 438 14.13 14.07 0.86
C VAL A 438 12.76 14.62 1.26
N LEU A 439 11.85 14.72 0.30
CA LEU A 439 10.43 14.93 0.57
C LEU A 439 9.76 13.56 0.76
N VAL A 440 8.89 13.43 1.74
CA VAL A 440 8.10 12.23 2.03
C VAL A 440 6.62 12.57 1.91
N VAL A 441 5.88 11.74 1.19
CA VAL A 441 4.40 11.69 1.25
C VAL A 441 4.03 10.37 1.90
N ARG A 442 3.31 10.44 3.02
CA ARG A 442 2.97 9.27 3.85
C ARG A 442 1.48 9.21 4.16
N THR A 443 0.92 8.01 4.09
CA THR A 443 -0.39 7.65 4.65
C THR A 443 -0.27 6.27 5.31
N THR A 444 -1.25 5.88 6.10
CA THR A 444 -1.33 4.53 6.68
C THR A 444 -2.54 3.76 6.19
N SER A 445 -2.53 2.45 6.40
CA SER A 445 -3.73 1.61 6.31
C SER A 445 -3.76 0.64 7.49
N THR A 446 -4.64 0.89 8.45
CA THR A 446 -4.91 0.01 9.58
C THR A 446 -6.20 -0.76 9.32
N VAL A 447 -6.12 -1.79 8.46
CA VAL A 447 -7.33 -2.52 8.02
C VAL A 447 -8.05 -3.16 9.19
N TYR A 448 -7.28 -3.78 10.07
CA TYR A 448 -7.76 -4.41 11.29
C TYR A 448 -6.64 -4.47 12.33
N ASN A 449 -5.79 -5.49 12.27
CA ASN A 449 -4.72 -5.73 13.24
C ASN A 449 -3.35 -5.17 12.79
N TYR A 450 -3.07 -5.17 11.48
CA TYR A 450 -1.84 -4.61 10.93
C TYR A 450 -1.97 -3.12 10.62
N ASP A 451 -0.86 -2.41 10.82
CA ASP A 451 -0.65 -1.04 10.40
C ASP A 451 0.38 -1.02 9.27
N TYR A 452 -0.05 -0.71 8.05
CA TYR A 452 0.86 -0.47 6.93
C TYR A 452 1.17 1.01 6.80
N ILE A 453 2.44 1.37 6.75
CA ILE A 453 2.92 2.73 6.50
C ILE A 453 3.40 2.80 5.05
N TRP A 454 2.75 3.65 4.25
CA TRP A 454 3.00 3.81 2.82
C TRP A 454 3.76 5.11 2.55
N ASP A 455 5.02 4.99 2.11
CA ASP A 455 5.89 6.13 1.81
C ASP A 455 6.20 6.23 0.31
N PHE A 456 6.13 7.46 -0.20
CA PHE A 456 6.87 7.90 -1.39
C PHE A 456 7.93 8.92 -0.97
N LEU A 457 9.21 8.63 -1.24
CA LEU A 457 10.33 9.53 -0.96
C LEU A 457 10.94 10.06 -2.25
N PHE A 458 11.16 11.37 -2.31
CA PHE A 458 11.66 12.08 -3.48
C PHE A 458 13.03 12.71 -3.18
N TYR A 459 14.07 12.21 -3.86
CA TYR A 459 15.46 12.60 -3.64
C TYR A 459 15.92 13.70 -4.59
N LEU A 460 16.88 14.54 -4.16
CA LEU A 460 17.40 15.66 -4.97
C LEU A 460 18.15 15.24 -6.24
N ASN A 461 18.52 13.97 -6.37
CA ASN A 461 19.21 13.42 -7.56
C ASN A 461 18.26 12.75 -8.57
N GLY A 462 16.94 12.99 -8.47
CA GLY A 462 15.96 12.40 -9.37
C GLY A 462 15.57 10.95 -9.03
N VAL A 463 15.99 10.42 -7.88
CA VAL A 463 15.55 9.11 -7.39
C VAL A 463 14.19 9.23 -6.69
N VAL A 464 13.30 8.26 -6.94
CA VAL A 464 12.10 8.02 -6.13
C VAL A 464 12.25 6.69 -5.42
N GLU A 465 11.85 6.64 -4.15
CA GLU A 465 11.71 5.40 -3.37
C GLU A 465 10.24 5.21 -3.02
N VAL A 466 9.73 4.01 -3.30
CA VAL A 466 8.41 3.55 -2.86
C VAL A 466 8.64 2.53 -1.78
N LYS A 467 8.07 2.71 -0.59
CA LYS A 467 8.36 1.88 0.57
C LYS A 467 7.08 1.62 1.37
N MET A 468 6.87 0.36 1.73
CA MET A 468 5.89 -0.05 2.73
C MET A 468 6.66 -0.51 3.96
N SER A 469 6.21 -0.13 5.16
CA SER A 469 6.66 -0.70 6.44
C SER A 469 5.47 -1.28 7.20
N ALA A 470 5.61 -2.50 7.71
CA ALA A 470 4.57 -3.17 8.50
C ALA A 470 4.81 -2.99 10.00
N SER A 471 3.74 -2.69 10.73
CA SER A 471 3.67 -2.69 12.19
C SER A 471 2.28 -3.17 12.64
N GLY A 472 1.92 -2.94 13.91
CA GLY A 472 0.64 -3.39 14.47
C GLY A 472 0.70 -4.79 15.08
N TYR A 473 -0.46 -5.32 15.43
CA TYR A 473 -0.61 -6.64 16.03
C TYR A 473 -0.56 -7.73 14.97
N ILE A 474 0.14 -8.83 15.26
CA ILE A 474 0.08 -10.03 14.43
C ILE A 474 -1.32 -10.67 14.48
N HIS A 475 -1.70 -11.36 13.40
CA HIS A 475 -2.84 -12.28 13.47
C HIS A 475 -2.37 -13.56 14.17
N ALA A 476 -2.98 -13.88 15.30
CA ALA A 476 -2.60 -14.99 16.14
C ALA A 476 -3.79 -15.91 16.44
N THR A 477 -3.52 -17.21 16.52
CA THR A 477 -4.51 -18.23 16.83
C THR A 477 -4.16 -18.96 18.13
N PHE A 478 -5.13 -19.74 18.62
CA PHE A 478 -4.96 -20.50 19.84
C PHE A 478 -3.82 -21.51 19.69
N PHE A 479 -2.89 -21.51 20.64
CA PHE A 479 -1.75 -22.41 20.60
C PHE A 479 -2.17 -23.86 20.83
N THR A 480 -1.80 -24.71 19.88
CA THR A 480 -1.79 -26.17 20.00
C THR A 480 -0.35 -26.67 19.78
N PRO A 481 0.02 -27.86 20.29
CA PRO A 481 1.34 -28.44 19.97
C PRO A 481 1.61 -28.59 18.47
N ASN A 482 0.58 -28.92 17.68
CA ASN A 482 0.69 -29.05 16.22
C ASN A 482 0.89 -27.69 15.52
N GLY A 483 0.43 -26.60 16.14
CA GLY A 483 0.62 -25.23 15.66
C GLY A 483 2.09 -24.83 15.46
N LEU A 484 3.04 -25.48 16.15
CA LEU A 484 4.49 -25.21 15.99
C LEU A 484 5.04 -25.53 14.58
N HIS A 485 4.32 -26.30 13.77
CA HIS A 485 4.67 -26.49 12.36
C HIS A 485 4.36 -25.27 11.49
N TYR A 486 3.57 -24.33 12.00
CA TYR A 486 3.01 -23.22 11.24
C TYR A 486 3.21 -21.86 11.93
N GLY A 487 4.09 -21.75 12.92
CA GLY A 487 4.30 -20.50 13.64
C GLY A 487 5.13 -20.67 14.90
N THR A 488 5.17 -19.59 15.69
CA THR A 488 5.92 -19.56 16.96
C THR A 488 4.95 -19.37 18.11
N LYS A 489 5.16 -20.13 19.21
CA LYS A 489 4.48 -19.84 20.47
C LYS A 489 5.05 -18.55 21.06
N VAL A 490 4.28 -17.47 21.01
CA VAL A 490 4.71 -16.12 21.46
C VAL A 490 4.18 -15.77 22.85
N TYR A 491 3.18 -16.50 23.34
CA TYR A 491 2.68 -16.41 24.71
C TYR A 491 2.03 -17.75 25.14
N ASN A 492 1.55 -17.84 26.38
CA ASN A 492 1.10 -19.10 26.99
C ASN A 492 0.15 -19.94 26.13
N TYR A 493 -0.85 -19.29 25.51
CA TYR A 493 -1.85 -19.92 24.63
C TYR A 493 -1.95 -19.22 23.26
N VAL A 494 -0.88 -18.54 22.84
CA VAL A 494 -0.89 -17.69 21.65
C VAL A 494 0.17 -18.19 20.67
N LEU A 495 -0.29 -18.58 19.48
CA LEU A 495 0.56 -18.91 18.35
C LEU A 495 0.57 -17.72 17.38
N GLY A 496 1.74 -17.14 17.16
CA GLY A 496 1.96 -16.21 16.06
C GLY A 496 2.09 -17.00 14.76
N ASN A 497 1.09 -16.90 13.90
CA ASN A 497 0.97 -17.71 12.68
C ASN A 497 1.95 -17.24 11.59
N LEU A 498 2.62 -18.19 10.95
CA LEU A 498 3.46 -17.99 9.77
C LEU A 498 2.63 -17.37 8.64
N HIS A 499 3.16 -16.34 8.00
CA HIS A 499 2.52 -15.75 6.84
C HIS A 499 3.50 -15.01 5.93
N THR A 500 3.04 -14.67 4.73
CA THR A 500 3.81 -13.85 3.80
C THR A 500 3.04 -12.60 3.46
N HIS A 501 3.70 -11.44 3.56
CA HIS A 501 3.20 -10.19 3.01
C HIS A 501 3.64 -10.06 1.55
N LEU A 502 2.72 -9.81 0.61
CA LEU A 502 3.05 -9.36 -0.74
C LEU A 502 2.24 -8.13 -1.13
N ILE A 503 2.91 -7.16 -1.73
CA ILE A 503 2.41 -5.84 -2.02
C ILE A 503 2.66 -5.60 -3.50
N HIS A 504 1.63 -5.16 -4.21
CA HIS A 504 1.69 -4.98 -5.65
C HIS A 504 1.52 -3.50 -6.03
N TYR A 505 2.38 -3.03 -6.93
CA TYR A 505 2.38 -1.67 -7.44
C TYR A 505 2.28 -1.64 -8.96
N LYS A 506 1.52 -0.68 -9.47
CA LYS A 506 1.55 -0.25 -10.87
C LYS A 506 2.53 0.90 -11.00
N VAL A 507 3.44 0.83 -11.97
CA VAL A 507 4.47 1.83 -12.24
C VAL A 507 4.46 2.12 -13.74
N ASP A 508 3.62 3.07 -14.14
CA ASP A 508 3.43 3.51 -15.52
C ASP A 508 4.48 4.57 -15.87
N LEU A 509 5.54 4.13 -16.58
CA LEU A 509 6.72 4.93 -16.87
C LEU A 509 6.60 5.60 -18.24
N ASP A 510 6.74 6.93 -18.27
CA ASP A 510 6.73 7.76 -19.47
C ASP A 510 8.11 8.43 -19.62
N ILE A 511 9.17 7.63 -19.73
CA ILE A 511 10.56 8.11 -19.72
C ILE A 511 10.82 9.01 -20.93
N ALA A 512 10.92 10.33 -20.71
CA ALA A 512 11.05 11.31 -21.78
C ALA A 512 9.94 11.14 -22.86
N GLY A 513 8.73 10.76 -22.44
CA GLY A 513 7.58 10.49 -23.30
C GLY A 513 7.11 9.03 -23.25
N GLN A 514 5.95 8.77 -23.85
CA GLN A 514 5.23 7.49 -23.74
C GLN A 514 5.93 6.31 -24.44
N LYS A 515 6.77 6.54 -25.46
CA LYS A 515 7.34 5.42 -26.24
C LYS A 515 8.63 4.92 -25.62
N ASN A 516 8.56 3.81 -24.89
CA ASN A 516 9.68 3.21 -24.17
C ASN A 516 9.90 1.74 -24.57
N SER A 517 11.08 1.24 -24.24
CA SER A 517 11.49 -0.17 -24.37
C SER A 517 12.07 -0.65 -23.05
N PHE A 518 12.13 -1.97 -22.88
CA PHE A 518 12.67 -2.59 -21.67
C PHE A 518 13.85 -3.52 -21.98
N GLU A 519 14.92 -3.40 -21.20
CA GLU A 519 16.07 -4.30 -21.25
C GLU A 519 16.57 -4.69 -19.86
N THR A 520 17.34 -5.76 -19.81
CA THR A 520 18.10 -6.15 -18.63
C THR A 520 19.59 -6.12 -18.89
N LEU A 521 20.35 -5.63 -17.90
CA LEU A 521 21.80 -5.56 -17.98
C LEU A 521 22.42 -6.57 -17.01
N ASN A 522 23.35 -7.36 -17.52
CA ASN A 522 24.05 -8.38 -16.77
C ASN A 522 25.55 -8.35 -17.07
N LEU A 523 26.36 -8.89 -16.14
CA LEU A 523 27.77 -9.14 -16.38
C LEU A 523 27.95 -10.53 -16.97
N LYS A 524 28.73 -10.64 -18.05
CA LYS A 524 29.27 -11.91 -18.57
C LYS A 524 30.79 -11.88 -18.47
N TYR A 525 31.40 -12.98 -18.04
CA TYR A 525 32.86 -13.09 -18.08
C TYR A 525 33.33 -13.37 -19.50
N VAL A 526 34.38 -12.68 -19.92
CA VAL A 526 35.12 -12.96 -21.15
C VAL A 526 36.53 -13.36 -20.79
N ASN A 527 37.07 -14.31 -21.53
CA ASN A 527 38.47 -14.75 -21.42
C ASN A 527 39.14 -14.48 -22.77
N PHE A 528 40.23 -13.73 -22.75
CA PHE A 528 40.99 -13.39 -23.95
C PHE A 528 42.48 -13.29 -23.63
N THR A 529 43.30 -13.52 -24.67
CA THR A 529 44.75 -13.33 -24.58
C THR A 529 45.05 -11.89 -24.19
N ASN A 530 45.90 -11.70 -23.19
CA ASN A 530 46.30 -10.40 -22.71
C ASN A 530 47.01 -9.62 -23.84
N PRO A 531 46.45 -8.51 -24.36
CA PRO A 531 47.01 -7.79 -25.51
C PRO A 531 48.40 -7.20 -25.28
N TRP A 532 48.75 -6.90 -24.02
CA TRP A 532 50.06 -6.37 -23.63
C TRP A 532 50.98 -7.44 -23.03
N SER A 533 50.53 -8.68 -22.92
CA SER A 533 51.34 -9.83 -22.50
C SER A 533 50.82 -11.14 -23.12
N PRO A 534 51.14 -11.43 -24.40
CA PRO A 534 50.49 -12.50 -25.18
C PRO A 534 50.61 -13.94 -24.65
N LYS A 535 51.49 -14.19 -23.68
CA LYS A 535 51.62 -15.49 -22.99
C LYS A 535 50.61 -15.68 -21.84
N ASN A 536 49.90 -14.63 -21.47
CA ASN A 536 48.95 -14.60 -20.36
C ASN A 536 47.52 -14.40 -20.87
N PHE A 537 46.55 -14.77 -20.03
CA PHE A 537 45.12 -14.55 -20.29
C PHE A 537 44.53 -13.59 -19.26
N ILE A 538 43.54 -12.81 -19.67
CA ILE A 538 42.74 -11.98 -18.77
C ILE A 538 41.31 -12.51 -18.79
N VAL A 539 40.78 -12.76 -17.60
CA VAL A 539 39.35 -12.99 -17.37
C VAL A 539 38.78 -11.71 -16.76
N GLN A 540 37.81 -11.11 -17.42
CA GLN A 540 37.15 -9.90 -16.91
C GLN A 540 35.66 -9.89 -17.22
N SER A 541 34.91 -9.02 -16.53
CA SER A 541 33.50 -8.81 -16.82
C SER A 541 33.31 -7.94 -18.07
N LYS A 542 32.30 -8.29 -18.87
CA LYS A 542 31.78 -7.51 -20.00
C LYS A 542 30.29 -7.27 -19.78
N LEU A 543 29.83 -6.05 -20.05
CA LEU A 543 28.42 -5.69 -20.00
C LEU A 543 27.66 -6.44 -21.10
N HIS A 544 26.53 -7.04 -20.74
CA HIS A 544 25.65 -7.75 -21.65
C HIS A 544 24.23 -7.25 -21.49
N HIS A 545 23.64 -6.82 -22.61
CA HIS A 545 22.28 -6.31 -22.70
C HIS A 545 21.36 -7.39 -23.26
N THR A 546 20.19 -7.54 -22.65
CA THR A 546 19.10 -8.37 -23.16
C THR A 546 17.88 -7.48 -23.32
N GLU A 547 17.55 -7.11 -24.55
CA GLU A 547 16.28 -6.45 -24.87
C GLU A 547 15.13 -7.46 -24.79
N HIS A 548 14.04 -7.07 -24.13
CA HIS A 548 12.83 -7.87 -24.03
C HIS A 548 11.79 -7.27 -24.97
N LYS A 549 11.36 -8.08 -25.95
CA LYS A 549 10.47 -7.60 -27.03
C LYS A 549 8.99 -7.86 -26.78
N THR A 550 8.68 -8.77 -25.87
CA THR A 550 7.29 -9.17 -25.58
C THR A 550 7.00 -9.22 -24.09
N GLU A 551 5.74 -9.06 -23.70
CA GLU A 551 5.29 -9.08 -22.30
C GLU A 551 5.75 -10.36 -21.56
N ARG A 552 5.59 -11.54 -22.16
CA ARG A 552 6.04 -12.80 -21.51
C ARG A 552 7.54 -12.85 -21.32
N SER A 553 8.32 -12.26 -22.24
CA SER A 553 9.78 -12.21 -22.09
C SER A 553 10.19 -11.31 -20.93
N ALA A 554 9.37 -10.32 -20.56
CA ALA A 554 9.58 -9.37 -19.46
C ALA A 554 8.78 -9.70 -18.19
N ALA A 555 8.14 -10.88 -18.12
CA ALA A 555 7.43 -11.38 -16.95
C ALA A 555 8.32 -12.34 -16.14
N PHE A 556 9.06 -11.80 -15.17
CA PHE A 556 9.98 -12.56 -14.34
C PHE A 556 9.23 -13.23 -13.20
N ARG A 557 9.43 -14.54 -12.99
CA ARG A 557 8.80 -15.30 -11.90
C ARG A 557 9.71 -15.46 -10.70
N PHE A 558 9.13 -15.52 -9.49
CA PHE A 558 9.85 -15.94 -8.29
C PHE A 558 10.47 -17.35 -8.47
N GLY A 559 11.55 -17.62 -7.75
CA GLY A 559 12.32 -18.87 -7.85
C GLY A 559 13.18 -19.02 -9.12
N LYS A 560 13.17 -18.03 -10.01
CA LYS A 560 14.08 -17.95 -11.17
C LYS A 560 15.15 -16.89 -10.96
N LYS A 561 16.24 -16.97 -11.74
CA LYS A 561 17.30 -15.97 -11.72
C LYS A 561 16.72 -14.61 -12.10
N PHE A 562 16.72 -13.69 -11.15
CA PHE A 562 16.23 -12.32 -11.36
C PHE A 562 17.37 -11.40 -11.85
N PRO A 563 17.14 -10.55 -12.86
CA PRO A 563 18.16 -9.63 -13.35
C PRO A 563 18.57 -8.59 -12.30
N ARG A 564 19.84 -8.16 -12.32
CA ARG A 564 20.35 -7.14 -11.39
C ARG A 564 20.02 -5.71 -11.80
N TYR A 565 19.78 -5.48 -13.10
CA TYR A 565 19.44 -4.19 -13.68
C TYR A 565 18.21 -4.37 -14.56
N LEU A 566 17.14 -3.66 -14.20
CA LEU A 566 15.85 -3.65 -14.88
C LEU A 566 15.69 -2.24 -15.44
N HIS A 567 15.87 -2.06 -16.74
CA HIS A 567 16.09 -0.74 -17.34
C HIS A 567 15.00 -0.44 -18.38
N PHE A 568 14.26 0.64 -18.11
CA PHE A 568 13.30 1.23 -19.03
C PHE A 568 13.95 2.42 -19.69
N TYR A 569 13.88 2.50 -21.02
CA TYR A 569 14.53 3.56 -21.76
C TYR A 569 13.70 4.01 -22.95
N ASN A 570 13.90 5.26 -23.35
CA ASN A 570 13.32 5.80 -24.57
C ASN A 570 14.32 5.59 -25.73
N PRO A 571 13.99 4.80 -26.76
CA PRO A 571 14.92 4.53 -27.86
C PRO A 571 15.12 5.74 -28.79
N ASN A 572 14.28 6.78 -28.66
CA ASN A 572 14.30 7.96 -29.52
C ASN A 572 15.02 9.15 -28.88
N GLU A 573 15.30 9.09 -27.57
CA GLU A 573 15.86 10.20 -26.80
C GLU A 573 17.19 9.81 -26.17
N LYS A 574 18.24 10.59 -26.46
CA LYS A 574 19.59 10.35 -25.96
C LYS A 574 20.07 11.49 -25.09
N ASN A 575 20.91 11.16 -24.11
CA ASN A 575 21.72 12.16 -23.44
C ASN A 575 22.88 12.63 -24.33
N LYS A 576 23.61 13.65 -23.88
CA LYS A 576 24.76 14.25 -24.59
C LYS A 576 25.87 13.25 -24.92
N TRP A 577 25.94 12.12 -24.21
CA TRP A 577 26.93 11.07 -24.40
C TRP A 577 26.48 9.98 -25.39
N GLY A 578 25.29 10.11 -25.98
CA GLY A 578 24.75 9.18 -26.95
C GLY A 578 24.09 7.94 -26.35
N HIS A 579 23.93 7.88 -25.02
CA HIS A 579 23.18 6.82 -24.35
C HIS A 579 21.69 7.16 -24.33
N GLN A 580 20.83 6.14 -24.45
CA GLN A 580 19.39 6.33 -24.35
C GLN A 580 19.01 6.80 -22.95
N LYS A 581 18.09 7.76 -22.86
CA LYS A 581 17.56 8.25 -21.59
C LYS A 581 16.73 7.14 -20.94
N GLY A 582 17.01 6.83 -19.67
CA GLY A 582 16.38 5.71 -19.00
C GLY A 582 16.25 5.83 -17.49
N TYR A 583 15.35 5.04 -16.92
CA TYR A 583 15.25 4.80 -15.48
C TYR A 583 15.36 3.31 -15.20
N ARG A 584 15.96 2.96 -14.07
CA ARG A 584 15.99 1.59 -13.58
C ARG A 584 15.12 1.39 -12.36
N ILE A 585 14.48 0.23 -12.28
CA ILE A 585 13.80 -0.25 -11.08
C ILE A 585 14.82 -1.07 -10.28
N GLN A 586 15.01 -0.71 -9.01
CA GLN A 586 15.86 -1.44 -8.07
C GLN A 586 15.03 -1.92 -6.87
N PHE A 587 14.98 -3.23 -6.66
CA PHE A 587 14.17 -3.84 -5.62
C PHE A 587 14.80 -3.76 -4.23
N ASN A 588 13.96 -3.62 -3.22
CA ASN A 588 14.22 -3.93 -1.82
C ASN A 588 13.12 -4.88 -1.33
N SER A 589 13.33 -6.18 -1.48
CA SER A 589 12.29 -7.20 -1.26
C SER A 589 12.89 -8.54 -0.90
N HIS A 590 12.18 -9.30 -0.06
CA HIS A 590 12.46 -10.69 0.31
C HIS A 590 11.32 -11.62 -0.10
N ALA A 591 10.50 -11.18 -1.07
CA ALA A 591 9.30 -11.87 -1.51
C ALA A 591 9.60 -13.20 -2.20
N HIS A 592 8.62 -14.10 -2.10
CA HIS A 592 8.52 -15.31 -2.91
C HIS A 592 7.04 -15.57 -3.26
N SER A 593 6.78 -16.44 -4.24
CA SER A 593 5.42 -16.90 -4.56
C SER A 593 4.80 -17.58 -3.33
N VAL A 594 3.54 -17.23 -3.02
CA VAL A 594 2.81 -17.70 -1.82
C VAL A 594 1.97 -18.96 -2.05
N LEU A 595 1.47 -19.16 -3.27
CA LEU A 595 0.70 -20.35 -3.66
C LEU A 595 1.26 -20.98 -4.93
N PRO A 596 1.05 -22.29 -5.14
CA PRO A 596 1.34 -22.94 -6.41
C PRO A 596 0.52 -22.33 -7.54
N LYS A 597 1.13 -22.26 -8.72
CA LYS A 597 0.46 -21.77 -9.92
C LYS A 597 -0.82 -22.57 -10.19
N ASP A 598 -1.92 -21.85 -10.49
CA ASP A 598 -3.23 -22.39 -10.87
C ASP A 598 -3.95 -23.15 -9.73
N TRP A 599 -3.44 -23.04 -8.50
CA TRP A 599 -4.10 -23.56 -7.30
C TRP A 599 -5.27 -22.65 -6.90
N ARG A 600 -6.51 -23.10 -7.15
CA ARG A 600 -7.76 -22.53 -6.59
C ARG A 600 -7.75 -20.99 -6.46
N GLU A 601 -7.60 -20.45 -5.25
CA GLU A 601 -7.63 -19.02 -4.92
C GLU A 601 -6.44 -18.20 -5.45
N GLU A 602 -5.35 -18.85 -5.88
CA GLU A 602 -4.19 -18.18 -6.48
C GLU A 602 -4.56 -17.41 -7.76
N LYS A 603 -5.66 -17.79 -8.43
CA LYS A 603 -6.21 -17.06 -9.58
C LYS A 603 -6.50 -15.59 -9.27
N GLY A 604 -6.99 -15.29 -8.06
CA GLY A 604 -7.27 -13.94 -7.55
C GLY A 604 -6.02 -13.09 -7.35
N ILE A 605 -4.86 -13.73 -7.19
CA ILE A 605 -3.59 -13.07 -6.91
C ILE A 605 -2.50 -13.47 -7.92
N SER A 606 -2.86 -13.72 -9.18
CA SER A 606 -1.90 -14.18 -10.21
C SER A 606 -0.70 -13.24 -10.42
N TRP A 607 -0.78 -11.98 -9.98
CA TRP A 607 0.34 -11.04 -9.92
C TRP A 607 1.44 -11.45 -8.94
N SER A 608 1.09 -12.22 -7.89
CA SER A 608 2.00 -12.69 -6.84
C SER A 608 3.07 -13.67 -7.35
N ARG A 609 2.91 -14.19 -8.58
CA ARG A 609 3.90 -15.01 -9.27
C ARG A 609 5.15 -14.22 -9.67
N TYR A 610 5.02 -12.90 -9.84
CA TYR A 610 5.96 -12.07 -10.56
C TYR A 610 6.55 -10.97 -9.67
N PRO A 611 7.86 -10.98 -9.32
CA PRO A 611 8.52 -9.80 -8.77
C PRO A 611 8.41 -8.59 -9.70
N LEU A 612 8.56 -8.80 -11.02
CA LEU A 612 8.36 -7.80 -12.05
C LEU A 612 7.68 -8.42 -13.26
N ALA A 613 6.65 -7.77 -13.78
CA ALA A 613 6.15 -7.97 -15.14
C ALA A 613 6.02 -6.63 -15.86
N VAL A 614 6.23 -6.64 -17.18
CA VAL A 614 6.08 -5.45 -18.03
C VAL A 614 4.99 -5.72 -19.06
N THR A 615 3.99 -4.86 -19.09
CA THR A 615 2.87 -4.93 -20.04
C THR A 615 2.78 -3.66 -20.86
N ARG A 616 2.09 -3.74 -21.99
CA ARG A 616 1.70 -2.54 -22.72
C ARG A 616 0.56 -1.83 -21.98
N HIS A 617 0.59 -0.51 -21.89
CA HIS A 617 -0.48 0.27 -21.28
C HIS A 617 -1.82 0.09 -22.01
N LYS A 618 -2.89 -0.10 -21.25
CA LYS A 618 -4.28 -0.03 -21.72
C LYS A 618 -5.19 0.56 -20.65
N ASP A 619 -6.10 1.44 -21.05
CA ASP A 619 -7.13 2.00 -20.15
C ASP A 619 -8.04 0.90 -19.55
N SER A 620 -8.18 -0.25 -20.22
CA SER A 620 -8.97 -1.40 -19.73
C SER A 620 -8.25 -2.26 -18.68
N GLU A 621 -6.95 -2.05 -18.47
CA GLU A 621 -6.09 -2.82 -17.55
C GLU A 621 -5.65 -1.91 -16.39
N ALA A 622 -6.57 -1.08 -15.90
CA ALA A 622 -6.30 -0.01 -14.95
C ALA A 622 -5.82 -0.49 -13.58
N THR A 623 -6.23 -1.69 -13.14
CA THR A 623 -5.85 -2.27 -11.84
C THR A 623 -5.41 -3.73 -11.97
N SER A 624 -4.61 -4.24 -11.03
CA SER A 624 -4.24 -5.68 -10.99
C SER A 624 -5.11 -6.52 -10.05
N SER A 625 -5.92 -5.87 -9.20
CA SER A 625 -6.86 -6.48 -8.25
C SER A 625 -8.19 -5.71 -8.22
N SER A 626 -9.10 -6.13 -7.33
CA SER A 626 -10.41 -5.53 -7.11
C SER A 626 -10.91 -5.78 -5.67
N ILE A 627 -11.89 -4.98 -5.22
CA ILE A 627 -12.53 -5.17 -3.91
C ILE A 627 -13.33 -6.49 -3.80
N TYR A 628 -13.54 -7.18 -4.91
CA TYR A 628 -14.32 -8.42 -4.95
C TYR A 628 -13.45 -9.66 -4.77
N THR A 629 -12.14 -9.51 -5.02
CA THR A 629 -11.18 -10.62 -5.07
C THR A 629 -11.08 -11.35 -3.73
N GLN A 630 -11.22 -10.66 -2.60
CA GLN A 630 -11.15 -11.29 -1.28
C GLN A 630 -12.21 -12.37 -1.06
N ASN A 631 -13.44 -12.12 -1.50
CA ASN A 631 -14.57 -13.02 -1.23
C ASN A 631 -14.87 -13.96 -2.39
N ASP A 632 -14.32 -13.72 -3.59
CA ASP A 632 -14.28 -14.70 -4.67
C ASP A 632 -12.92 -14.69 -5.41
N PRO A 633 -11.86 -15.20 -4.78
CA PRO A 633 -10.53 -15.29 -5.42
C PRO A 633 -10.47 -16.40 -6.47
N TRP A 634 -11.47 -17.26 -6.56
CA TRP A 634 -11.51 -18.40 -7.49
C TRP A 634 -11.97 -17.98 -8.89
N GLU A 635 -12.92 -17.04 -8.97
CA GLU A 635 -13.39 -16.41 -10.20
C GLU A 635 -13.30 -14.86 -10.12
N PRO A 636 -12.08 -14.31 -10.02
CA PRO A 636 -11.90 -12.88 -9.83
C PRO A 636 -12.33 -12.09 -11.08
N VAL A 637 -12.92 -10.90 -10.87
CA VAL A 637 -13.32 -10.00 -11.98
C VAL A 637 -12.12 -9.38 -12.71
N VAL A 638 -10.96 -9.35 -12.05
CA VAL A 638 -9.67 -8.92 -12.59
C VAL A 638 -8.67 -10.05 -12.39
N SER A 639 -8.05 -10.52 -13.47
CA SER A 639 -6.97 -11.51 -13.41
C SER A 639 -5.74 -10.94 -14.10
N PHE A 640 -4.70 -10.66 -13.31
CA PHE A 640 -3.45 -10.07 -13.82
C PHE A 640 -2.75 -10.92 -14.91
N GLU A 641 -2.82 -12.24 -14.82
CA GLU A 641 -2.26 -13.14 -15.86
C GLU A 641 -2.82 -12.86 -17.26
N ASP A 642 -4.04 -12.32 -17.37
CA ASP A 642 -4.63 -11.97 -18.65
C ASP A 642 -3.90 -10.83 -19.37
N TYR A 643 -3.13 -10.00 -18.64
CA TYR A 643 -2.36 -8.87 -19.19
C TYR A 643 -1.03 -9.33 -19.80
N ILE A 644 -0.60 -10.56 -19.49
CA ILE A 644 0.65 -11.17 -19.98
C ILE A 644 0.35 -12.22 -21.06
N ARG A 645 -0.83 -12.85 -21.01
CA ARG A 645 -1.17 -14.00 -21.87
C ARG A 645 -1.26 -13.63 -23.35
N ASN A 646 -1.78 -12.45 -23.66
CA ASN A 646 -1.80 -11.80 -24.98
C ASN A 646 -0.39 -11.61 -25.60
N ASN A 647 0.65 -11.49 -24.78
CA ASN A 647 2.05 -11.44 -25.21
C ASN A 647 2.33 -10.38 -26.28
N GLU A 648 1.85 -9.17 -26.06
CA GLU A 648 2.03 -8.05 -26.98
C GLU A 648 3.51 -7.63 -27.13
N ASP A 649 3.79 -6.91 -28.21
CA ASP A 649 5.07 -6.23 -28.40
C ASP A 649 5.21 -5.09 -27.39
N ILE A 650 6.41 -4.95 -26.81
CA ILE A 650 6.75 -3.93 -25.82
C ILE A 650 7.94 -3.06 -26.28
N VAL A 651 8.28 -3.07 -27.57
CA VAL A 651 9.39 -2.26 -28.11
C VAL A 651 8.83 -0.92 -28.57
N ASN A 652 9.36 0.18 -28.00
CA ASN A 652 8.96 1.55 -28.35
C ASN A 652 7.44 1.80 -28.17
N GLN A 653 6.87 1.23 -27.10
CA GLN A 653 5.44 1.32 -26.73
C GLN A 653 5.27 2.07 -25.40
N ASP A 654 4.02 2.38 -25.05
CA ASP A 654 3.63 2.82 -23.71
C ASP A 654 3.66 1.62 -22.74
N LEU A 655 4.55 1.65 -21.75
CA LEU A 655 4.89 0.50 -20.91
C LEU A 655 4.52 0.72 -19.44
N VAL A 656 3.91 -0.30 -18.86
CA VAL A 656 3.61 -0.36 -17.43
C VAL A 656 4.44 -1.46 -16.79
N ALA A 657 5.19 -1.11 -15.76
CA ALA A 657 5.84 -2.07 -14.89
C ALA A 657 4.93 -2.42 -13.70
N TRP A 658 4.80 -3.70 -13.41
CA TRP A 658 4.04 -4.23 -12.29
C TRP A 658 5.00 -4.86 -11.31
N VAL A 659 5.11 -4.27 -10.12
CA VAL A 659 6.17 -4.55 -9.15
C VAL A 659 5.58 -5.22 -7.92
N THR A 660 6.05 -6.42 -7.59
CA THR A 660 5.67 -7.15 -6.37
C THR A 660 6.83 -7.17 -5.37
N VAL A 661 6.59 -6.67 -4.17
CA VAL A 661 7.55 -6.66 -3.06
C VAL A 661 6.92 -7.29 -1.82
N GLY A 662 7.73 -7.72 -0.85
CA GLY A 662 7.19 -8.46 0.29
C GLY A 662 8.24 -9.23 1.06
N PHE A 663 7.79 -9.99 2.06
CA PHE A 663 8.64 -10.81 2.92
C PHE A 663 7.83 -11.91 3.61
N LEU A 664 8.51 -13.01 3.93
CA LEU A 664 8.01 -14.04 4.84
C LEU A 664 8.12 -13.51 6.28
N HIS A 665 7.05 -13.60 7.05
CA HIS A 665 7.02 -13.29 8.47
C HIS A 665 6.72 -14.56 9.25
N VAL A 666 7.73 -15.06 9.96
CA VAL A 666 7.57 -16.04 11.03
C VAL A 666 7.53 -15.22 12.32
N PRO A 667 6.35 -14.98 12.94
CA PRO A 667 6.31 -14.16 14.13
C PRO A 667 7.19 -14.72 15.23
N HIS A 668 7.73 -13.85 16.08
CA HIS A 668 8.57 -14.22 17.20
C HIS A 668 8.23 -13.37 18.44
N SER A 669 8.86 -13.65 19.58
CA SER A 669 8.52 -13.03 20.87
C SER A 669 8.60 -11.49 20.85
N GLU A 670 9.49 -10.93 20.04
CA GLU A 670 9.70 -9.49 19.89
C GLU A 670 8.62 -8.82 19.02
N ASP A 671 7.73 -9.59 18.38
CA ASP A 671 6.48 -9.08 17.79
C ASP A 671 5.40 -8.81 18.84
N ILE A 672 5.70 -8.99 20.13
CA ILE A 672 4.79 -8.73 21.25
C ILE A 672 5.21 -7.45 21.99
N PRO A 673 4.34 -6.43 22.11
CA PRO A 673 2.94 -6.45 21.70
C PRO A 673 2.75 -6.36 20.17
N ASN A 674 3.65 -5.69 19.45
CA ASN A 674 3.50 -5.39 18.02
C ASN A 674 4.77 -5.65 17.23
N THR A 675 4.58 -5.96 15.95
CA THR A 675 5.65 -6.00 14.96
C THR A 675 6.27 -4.63 14.81
N ALA A 676 7.60 -4.56 14.88
CA ALA A 676 8.34 -3.32 14.74
C ALA A 676 8.76 -3.07 13.27
N THR A 677 8.81 -1.81 12.86
CA THR A 677 9.20 -1.42 11.49
C THR A 677 10.66 -1.69 11.10
N PRO A 678 11.67 -1.67 12.00
CA PRO A 678 13.06 -1.94 11.61
C PRO A 678 13.23 -3.35 11.02
N GLY A 679 13.67 -3.42 9.76
CA GLY A 679 13.83 -4.69 9.03
C GLY A 679 12.57 -5.17 8.31
N ASN A 680 11.39 -4.65 8.66
CA ASN A 680 10.10 -4.98 8.05
C ASN A 680 9.64 -3.94 7.01
N ALA A 681 10.60 -3.37 6.28
CA ALA A 681 10.36 -2.41 5.21
C ALA A 681 10.76 -2.98 3.85
N VAL A 682 9.84 -2.93 2.88
CA VAL A 682 10.03 -3.42 1.51
C VAL A 682 9.55 -2.40 0.50
N GLY A 683 10.06 -2.48 -0.73
CA GLY A 683 9.83 -1.44 -1.71
C GLY A 683 10.74 -1.52 -2.92
N PHE A 684 10.84 -0.41 -3.65
CA PHE A 684 11.74 -0.29 -4.78
C PHE A 684 12.13 1.17 -5.02
N PHE A 685 13.20 1.35 -5.77
CA PHE A 685 13.66 2.66 -6.22
C PHE A 685 13.49 2.78 -7.73
N LEU A 686 13.02 3.95 -8.18
CA LEU A 686 13.19 4.42 -9.55
C LEU A 686 14.42 5.31 -9.58
N ARG A 687 15.44 4.91 -10.34
CA ARG A 687 16.71 5.63 -10.40
C ARG A 687 17.03 6.07 -11.82
N PRO A 688 17.42 7.33 -12.07
CA PRO A 688 17.85 7.74 -13.39
C PRO A 688 19.08 6.93 -13.80
N PHE A 689 19.09 6.47 -15.04
CA PHE A 689 20.18 5.72 -15.66
C PHE A 689 20.41 6.28 -17.06
N ASN A 690 21.45 7.11 -17.20
CA ASN A 690 21.71 7.89 -18.42
C ASN A 690 20.56 8.84 -18.83
N PHE A 691 19.58 9.11 -17.96
CA PHE A 691 18.51 10.06 -18.24
C PHE A 691 19.00 11.50 -18.37
N PHE A 692 19.85 11.92 -17.42
CA PHE A 692 20.48 13.24 -17.40
C PHE A 692 21.90 13.16 -17.98
N ASP A 693 22.46 14.32 -18.34
CA ASP A 693 23.85 14.43 -18.81
C ASP A 693 24.86 14.27 -17.66
N GLU A 694 24.46 14.58 -16.43
CA GLU A 694 25.25 14.46 -15.22
C GLU A 694 24.32 14.34 -14.00
N ASP A 695 24.87 14.28 -12.78
CA ASP A 695 24.07 14.23 -11.56
C ASP A 695 23.18 15.48 -11.42
N PRO A 696 21.83 15.35 -11.47
CA PRO A 696 20.96 16.51 -11.38
C PRO A 696 21.01 17.22 -10.02
N SER A 697 21.54 16.57 -8.97
CA SER A 697 21.72 17.19 -7.65
C SER A 697 22.78 18.30 -7.63
N LEU A 698 23.59 18.43 -8.70
CA LEU A 698 24.56 19.52 -8.87
C LEU A 698 23.89 20.91 -8.87
N SER A 699 22.60 20.98 -9.21
CA SER A 699 21.81 22.21 -9.12
C SER A 699 21.53 22.67 -7.68
N SER A 700 21.72 21.80 -6.68
CA SER A 700 21.48 22.12 -5.28
C SER A 700 22.49 23.12 -4.73
N LYS A 701 21.98 24.23 -4.21
CA LYS A 701 22.76 25.28 -3.54
C LYS A 701 23.20 24.90 -2.11
N SER A 702 22.74 23.76 -1.58
CA SER A 702 23.16 23.25 -0.27
C SER A 702 24.56 22.60 -0.28
N THR A 703 25.19 22.47 -1.45
CA THR A 703 26.55 21.93 -1.56
C THR A 703 27.55 22.78 -0.76
N VAL A 704 28.41 22.13 0.01
CA VAL A 704 29.53 22.77 0.71
C VAL A 704 30.85 22.28 0.09
N ILE A 705 31.74 23.22 -0.22
CA ILE A 705 33.10 22.91 -0.68
C ILE A 705 34.11 23.62 0.22
N VAL A 706 35.13 22.90 0.70
CA VAL A 706 36.23 23.48 1.47
C VAL A 706 37.52 23.34 0.65
N ARG A 707 38.18 24.47 0.37
CA ARG A 707 39.50 24.52 -0.30
C ARG A 707 40.50 25.27 0.55
N GLN A 708 41.79 25.10 0.29
CA GLN A 708 42.80 25.96 0.88
C GLN A 708 42.84 27.32 0.15
N ASP A 709 43.01 28.40 0.90
CA ASP A 709 43.36 29.71 0.34
C ASP A 709 44.87 29.80 0.02
N LYS A 710 45.32 30.96 -0.47
CA LYS A 710 46.74 31.20 -0.81
C LYS A 710 47.69 31.10 0.40
N ALA A 711 47.17 31.17 1.63
CA ALA A 711 47.92 31.06 2.87
C ALA A 711 47.80 29.66 3.51
N GLY A 712 47.20 28.69 2.82
CA GLY A 712 46.98 27.33 3.32
C GLY A 712 45.83 27.20 4.32
N LYS A 713 45.00 28.23 4.51
CA LYS A 713 43.87 28.19 5.46
C LYS A 713 42.61 27.62 4.79
N PRO A 714 41.77 26.84 5.51
CA PRO A 714 40.49 26.38 5.00
C PRO A 714 39.55 27.54 4.66
N LYS A 715 39.07 27.57 3.42
CA LYS A 715 38.03 28.48 2.93
C LYS A 715 36.78 27.67 2.58
N VAL A 716 35.70 27.92 3.32
CA VAL A 716 34.39 27.30 3.10
C VAL A 716 33.63 28.08 2.02
N GLN A 717 33.20 27.39 0.97
CA GLN A 717 32.34 27.90 -0.09
C GLN A 717 30.94 27.32 0.07
N ARG A 718 29.94 28.21 0.14
CA ARG A 718 28.50 27.90 0.21
C ARG A 718 27.74 28.73 -0.82
N TRP A 719 26.55 28.28 -1.21
CA TRP A 719 25.61 29.02 -2.07
C TRP A 719 24.30 29.37 -1.34
N THR A 720 24.14 28.88 -0.13
CA THR A 720 23.13 29.30 0.84
C THR A 720 23.83 29.93 2.06
N PRO A 721 23.20 30.88 2.76
CA PRO A 721 23.71 31.38 4.03
C PRO A 721 23.93 30.22 5.02
N GLU A 722 24.89 30.39 5.92
CA GLU A 722 24.98 29.50 7.07
C GLU A 722 23.77 29.76 7.98
N VAL A 723 23.00 28.71 8.24
CA VAL A 723 21.81 28.80 9.08
C VAL A 723 22.22 28.42 10.49
N VAL A 724 22.19 29.41 11.39
CA VAL A 724 22.29 29.20 12.84
C VAL A 724 20.94 29.60 13.41
N GLY A 725 20.15 28.61 13.82
CA GLY A 725 18.81 28.84 14.37
C GLY A 725 18.20 27.56 14.93
N HIS A 726 17.45 27.70 16.01
CA HIS A 726 16.70 26.63 16.63
C HIS A 726 15.25 27.08 16.76
N CYS A 727 14.34 26.41 16.04
CA CYS A 727 12.91 26.57 16.24
C CYS A 727 12.32 25.17 16.34
N VAL A 728 11.98 24.75 17.55
CA VAL A 728 11.13 23.57 17.77
C VAL A 728 9.69 24.06 17.81
N THR A 729 8.75 23.23 17.39
CA THR A 729 7.32 23.56 17.53
C THR A 729 7.00 23.91 18.99
N ASN A 730 6.18 24.94 19.18
CA ASN A 730 5.63 25.31 20.48
C ASN A 730 4.23 24.73 20.70
N GLN A 731 3.72 23.94 19.75
CA GLN A 731 2.41 23.31 19.87
C GLN A 731 2.50 22.00 20.64
N PRO A 732 1.61 21.75 21.62
CA PRO A 732 1.54 20.47 22.31
C PRO A 732 1.03 19.37 21.36
N PHE A 733 1.29 18.12 21.72
CA PHE A 733 0.68 16.97 21.05
C PHE A 733 -0.85 17.02 21.17
N VAL A 734 -1.53 16.84 20.04
CA VAL A 734 -3.00 16.76 19.95
C VAL A 734 -3.34 15.55 19.09
N TYR A 735 -4.39 14.84 19.49
CA TYR A 735 -4.94 13.68 18.78
C TYR A 735 -6.45 13.65 19.04
N ASP A 736 -7.27 13.55 18.00
CA ASP A 736 -8.73 13.48 18.12
C ASP A 736 -9.18 12.02 18.33
N GLY A 737 -8.70 11.12 17.47
CA GLY A 737 -8.99 9.69 17.48
C GLY A 737 -10.36 9.32 16.89
N THR A 738 -11.17 10.28 16.45
CA THR A 738 -12.49 10.02 15.86
C THR A 738 -12.53 10.22 14.35
N TYR A 739 -13.29 9.38 13.66
CA TYR A 739 -13.67 9.54 12.25
C TYR A 739 -15.19 9.55 12.17
N SER A 740 -15.77 10.56 11.53
CA SER A 740 -17.22 10.76 11.55
C SER A 740 -17.73 11.38 10.26
N GLY A 741 -19.03 11.19 10.00
CA GLY A 741 -19.61 11.62 8.74
C GLY A 741 -20.02 13.09 8.70
N VAL A 742 -19.75 13.74 7.57
CA VAL A 742 -19.87 15.19 7.32
C VAL A 742 -20.89 15.60 6.27
#